data_AF-A0A7C2NML0-F1
#
_entry.id   AF-A0A7C2NML0-F1
#
_cell.length_a   1.000
_cell.length_b   1.000
_cell.length_c   1.000
_cell.angle_alpha   90.00
_cell.angle_beta   90.00
_cell.angle_gamma   90.00
#
_symmetry.space_group_name_H-M   'P 1'
#
loop_
_entity.id
_entity.type
_entity.pdbx_description
1 polymer ?
#
loop_
_entity_poly.entity_id
_entity_poly.type
_entity_poly.pdbx_seq_one_letter_code
_entity_poly.pdbx_strand_id
1 'polypeptide(L)'
;MTRAGAAAALAALLGLACQTAGPSTSDARAYHAAVRELARDREAGLRALREFVAERPDSPLADDAVLRIADALVEAGHDREAIRRLERGLRADPEADRSDDMRFLLARLLRADGRPASAYRVARGIRLSLLEGERRAEAHRLLAELAGEAHDRTGRLRWLARVRGDAADAAETARAQEALDAALGALSAAELEDAAEELGRAVPAASVRIRQAELAIAAGDAERAAELVARASELPLAGPDPERLAALEARLRGEAPPGAPAPGSAFYAAAEVQGTLGVVLPLTGELGAAGREALDGVLLASGVLEPAAARDEGAAPRGLRLRVRDSAGAPERAVAAVRELGADPAVLAIVGPLTQEEALAAAPEAEALGVPLVTLTRHEAVAVGHPNVFRIGLTYAAETERLAEYAVREFGARRVAILHPEDGYGESMRALFAAALEARGAEVAAVTGYPPDTRDFSAAARALIRAAGGEPAGDAPLAAPGAGEEAPPPLVDAVFLPDTYRVVGLAAPALAAAGLRGVRLLGTSGWNDPRVARVGREHVEGAVFTGAVVHDTSAPALREFAERFAAGFGRPPDALSAQGFDATLLLLREIVAGHATRESLRGGLVANGPLAGVSGGTDFEGDGNARRRPHLLGVEGGRIVHVDALGRAPRLPLGAPAAPPVDAADGPHAATSR
;
A
#
# COMPACT_ATOMS: atom_id res chain seq x y z
N MET A 1 12.16 79.31 -7.19
CA MET A 1 12.06 78.53 -8.45
C MET A 1 11.76 77.09 -8.06
N THR A 2 10.60 76.58 -8.44
CA THR A 2 10.02 75.33 -7.92
C THR A 2 10.75 74.08 -8.43
N ARG A 3 10.93 73.09 -7.55
CA ARG A 3 11.55 71.77 -7.81
C ARG A 3 10.93 70.99 -8.99
N ALA A 4 9.74 71.37 -9.43
CA ALA A 4 9.08 70.81 -10.61
C ALA A 4 9.78 71.15 -11.94
N GLY A 5 10.49 72.29 -12.03
CA GLY A 5 11.18 72.70 -13.27
C GLY A 5 12.49 71.95 -13.56
N ALA A 6 13.17 71.46 -12.52
CA ALA A 6 14.42 70.72 -12.68
C ALA A 6 14.20 69.24 -13.07
N ALA A 7 13.07 68.65 -12.65
CA ALA A 7 12.71 67.27 -13.01
C ALA A 7 12.30 67.14 -14.49
N ALA A 8 11.66 68.17 -15.06
CA ALA A 8 11.27 68.18 -16.47
C ALA A 8 12.48 68.29 -17.43
N ALA A 9 13.54 69.02 -17.03
CA ALA A 9 14.77 69.12 -17.82
C ALA A 9 15.64 67.85 -17.74
N LEU A 10 15.62 67.13 -16.62
CA LEU A 10 16.32 65.85 -16.50
C LEU A 10 15.58 64.71 -17.23
N ALA A 11 14.24 64.76 -17.27
CA ALA A 11 13.42 63.84 -18.07
C ALA A 11 13.59 64.07 -19.59
N ALA A 12 13.88 65.29 -20.03
CA ALA A 12 14.15 65.60 -21.44
C ALA A 12 15.58 65.19 -21.89
N LEU A 13 16.55 65.12 -20.97
CA LEU A 13 17.91 64.63 -21.25
C LEU A 13 18.07 63.10 -21.07
N LEU A 14 17.22 62.46 -20.26
CA LEU A 14 17.07 61.00 -20.19
C LEU A 14 16.04 60.44 -21.19
N GLY A 15 15.36 61.34 -21.91
CA GLY A 15 14.44 61.04 -23.02
C GLY A 15 15.13 60.79 -24.36
N LEU A 16 16.40 60.37 -24.36
CA LEU A 16 16.96 59.65 -25.50
C LEU A 16 16.34 58.26 -25.51
N ALA A 17 15.19 58.21 -26.16
CA ALA A 17 14.43 57.06 -26.58
C ALA A 17 15.28 55.81 -26.89
N CYS A 18 15.24 54.81 -26.00
CA CYS A 18 15.05 53.44 -26.47
C CYS A 18 13.56 53.28 -26.80
N GLN A 19 13.13 53.91 -27.89
CA GLN A 19 11.98 53.42 -28.62
C GLN A 19 12.45 52.12 -29.26
N THR A 20 11.88 50.98 -28.86
CA THR A 20 11.98 49.75 -29.62
C THR A 20 11.28 50.00 -30.95
N ALA A 21 12.04 50.48 -31.93
CA ALA A 21 11.54 50.71 -33.27
C ALA A 21 11.07 49.36 -33.83
N GLY A 22 9.77 49.26 -34.13
CA GLY A 22 9.22 48.09 -34.82
C GLY A 22 9.97 47.81 -36.13
N PRO A 23 9.87 46.60 -36.69
CA PRO A 23 10.65 46.22 -37.86
C PRO A 23 10.43 47.18 -39.02
N SER A 24 11.51 47.53 -39.72
CA SER A 24 11.40 48.37 -40.91
C SER A 24 10.47 47.71 -41.94
N THR A 25 9.76 48.48 -42.76
CA THR A 25 8.90 47.91 -43.82
C THR A 25 9.69 47.06 -44.81
N SER A 26 11.00 47.30 -44.93
CA SER A 26 11.91 46.46 -45.72
C SER A 26 12.16 45.11 -45.05
N ASP A 27 12.48 45.12 -43.76
CA ASP A 27 12.77 43.93 -42.97
C ASP A 27 11.55 43.01 -42.91
N ALA A 28 10.38 43.56 -42.59
CA ALA A 28 9.13 42.81 -42.54
C ALA A 28 8.82 42.14 -43.89
N ARG A 29 9.03 42.83 -45.01
CA ARG A 29 8.80 42.25 -46.35
C ARG A 29 9.78 41.12 -46.66
N ALA A 30 11.07 41.30 -46.39
CA ALA A 30 12.10 40.30 -46.63
C ALA A 30 11.86 39.04 -45.76
N TYR A 31 11.60 39.24 -44.47
CA TYR A 31 11.27 38.17 -43.54
C TYR A 31 10.01 37.39 -43.97
N HIS A 32 8.90 38.08 -44.24
CA HIS A 32 7.67 37.39 -44.64
C HIS A 32 7.78 36.69 -46.00
N ALA A 33 8.63 37.19 -46.91
CA ALA A 33 8.95 36.49 -48.15
C ALA A 33 9.70 35.17 -47.85
N ALA A 34 10.72 35.20 -47.00
CA ALA A 34 11.45 34.00 -46.59
C ALA A 34 10.57 32.98 -45.85
N VAL A 35 9.67 33.43 -44.97
CA VAL A 35 8.71 32.55 -44.28
C VAL A 35 7.71 31.91 -45.25
N ARG A 36 7.20 32.67 -46.24
CA ARG A 36 6.33 32.09 -47.28
C ARG A 36 7.08 31.08 -48.13
N GLU A 37 8.35 31.34 -48.44
CA GLU A 37 9.17 30.40 -49.19
C GLU A 37 9.41 29.12 -48.39
N LEU A 38 9.68 29.21 -47.07
CA LEU A 38 9.83 28.04 -46.21
C LEU A 38 8.59 27.11 -46.23
N ALA A 39 7.39 27.69 -46.34
CA ALA A 39 6.16 26.92 -46.46
C ALA A 39 5.97 26.26 -47.85
N ARG A 40 6.65 26.75 -48.89
CA ARG A 40 6.55 26.22 -50.27
C ARG A 40 7.68 25.25 -50.60
N ASP A 41 8.90 25.64 -50.30
CA ASP A 41 10.14 24.89 -50.49
C ASP A 41 11.01 25.08 -49.23
N ARG A 42 11.16 23.99 -48.47
CA ARG A 42 11.85 23.99 -47.20
C ARG A 42 13.32 24.41 -47.33
N GLU A 43 14.02 23.93 -48.35
CA GLU A 43 15.44 24.25 -48.52
C GLU A 43 15.63 25.69 -48.97
N ALA A 44 14.82 26.15 -49.93
CA ALA A 44 14.87 27.53 -50.41
C ALA A 44 14.51 28.52 -49.30
N GLY A 45 13.48 28.23 -48.50
CA GLY A 45 13.11 29.05 -47.36
C GLY A 45 14.13 29.04 -46.23
N LEU A 46 14.74 27.90 -45.91
CA LEU A 46 15.85 27.83 -44.95
C LEU A 46 17.05 28.66 -45.40
N ARG A 47 17.39 28.64 -46.69
CA ARG A 47 18.42 29.52 -47.26
C ARG A 47 18.04 30.99 -47.11
N ALA A 48 16.82 31.36 -47.49
CA ALA A 48 16.32 32.74 -47.41
C ALA A 48 16.27 33.28 -45.96
N LEU A 49 15.87 32.46 -44.98
CA LEU A 49 15.88 32.85 -43.57
C LEU A 49 17.31 32.97 -43.02
N ARG A 50 18.23 32.10 -43.42
CA ARG A 50 19.65 32.20 -43.04
C ARG A 50 20.28 33.49 -43.58
N GLU A 51 19.98 33.82 -44.84
CA GLU A 51 20.42 35.07 -45.48
C GLU A 51 19.82 36.29 -44.77
N PHE A 52 18.51 36.26 -44.44
CA PHE A 52 17.87 37.32 -43.68
C PHE A 52 18.58 37.62 -42.36
N VAL A 53 18.90 36.59 -41.57
CA VAL A 53 19.61 36.77 -40.28
C VAL A 53 21.05 37.26 -40.48
N ALA A 54 21.72 36.86 -41.57
CA ALA A 54 23.08 37.31 -41.86
C ALA A 54 23.13 38.78 -42.31
N GLU A 55 22.18 39.21 -43.14
CA GLU A 55 22.11 40.58 -43.66
C GLU A 55 21.53 41.58 -42.66
N ARG A 56 20.61 41.12 -41.79
CA ARG A 56 19.83 41.98 -40.89
C ARG A 56 19.87 41.45 -39.45
N PRO A 57 21.07 41.35 -38.83
CA PRO A 57 21.22 40.77 -37.49
C PRO A 57 20.53 41.59 -36.39
N ASP A 58 20.42 42.91 -36.55
CA ASP A 58 19.81 43.82 -35.58
C ASP A 58 18.29 43.99 -35.75
N SER A 59 17.68 43.24 -36.69
CA SER A 59 16.24 43.32 -36.93
C SER A 59 15.47 42.69 -35.76
N PRO A 60 14.36 43.30 -35.29
CA PRO A 60 13.46 42.68 -34.30
C PRO A 60 12.81 41.36 -34.75
N LEU A 61 13.00 40.95 -36.01
CA LEU A 61 12.51 39.68 -36.56
C LEU A 61 13.63 38.63 -36.70
N ALA A 62 14.88 39.00 -36.38
CA ALA A 62 16.03 38.11 -36.54
C ALA A 62 15.95 36.92 -35.59
N ASP A 63 15.47 37.13 -34.36
CA ASP A 63 15.27 36.10 -33.34
C ASP A 63 14.15 35.12 -33.75
N ASP A 64 13.01 35.61 -34.25
CA ASP A 64 11.96 34.74 -34.78
C ASP A 64 12.45 33.93 -35.99
N ALA A 65 13.24 34.54 -36.89
CA ALA A 65 13.88 33.82 -37.98
C ALA A 65 14.85 32.73 -37.47
N VAL A 66 15.61 32.98 -36.40
CA VAL A 66 16.45 31.96 -35.75
C VAL A 66 15.61 30.79 -35.26
N LEU A 67 14.51 31.06 -34.55
CA LEU A 67 13.63 30.03 -34.00
C LEU A 67 13.01 29.18 -35.12
N ARG A 68 12.49 29.81 -36.17
CA ARG A 68 11.93 29.09 -37.34
C ARG A 68 12.95 28.23 -38.07
N ILE A 69 14.19 28.70 -38.21
CA ILE A 69 15.27 27.88 -38.76
C ILE A 69 15.51 26.66 -37.86
N ALA A 70 15.52 26.84 -36.54
CA ALA A 70 15.73 25.74 -35.60
C ALA A 70 14.58 24.72 -35.68
N ASP A 71 13.32 25.15 -35.68
CA ASP A 71 12.15 24.28 -35.88
C ASP A 71 12.27 23.49 -37.18
N ALA A 72 12.59 24.17 -38.29
CA ALA A 72 12.77 23.51 -39.58
C ALA A 72 14.02 22.58 -39.65
N LEU A 73 14.97 22.70 -38.74
CA LEU A 73 16.05 21.71 -38.61
C LEU A 73 15.59 20.49 -37.80
N VAL A 74 14.81 20.70 -36.75
CA VAL A 74 14.26 19.62 -35.91
C VAL A 74 13.34 18.71 -36.72
N GLU A 75 12.38 19.24 -37.48
CA GLU A 75 11.50 18.33 -38.26
C GLU A 75 12.24 17.62 -39.42
N ALA A 76 13.45 18.08 -39.77
CA ALA A 76 14.33 17.41 -40.73
C ALA A 76 15.28 16.40 -40.07
N GLY A 77 15.21 16.21 -38.74
CA GLY A 77 16.08 15.31 -37.98
C GLY A 77 17.52 15.85 -37.79
N HIS A 78 17.73 17.16 -37.93
CA HIS A 78 19.03 17.82 -37.82
C HIS A 78 19.24 18.50 -36.45
N ASP A 79 18.92 17.81 -35.37
CA ASP A 79 18.90 18.34 -33.99
C ASP A 79 20.21 18.98 -33.54
N ARG A 80 21.35 18.40 -33.90
CA ARG A 80 22.67 18.97 -33.55
C ARG A 80 22.93 20.32 -34.21
N GLU A 81 22.40 20.54 -35.41
CA GLU A 81 22.48 21.85 -36.07
C GLU A 81 21.52 22.84 -35.42
N ALA A 82 20.30 22.41 -35.10
CA ALA A 82 19.31 23.22 -34.37
C ALA A 82 19.86 23.70 -33.02
N ILE A 83 20.48 22.81 -32.24
CA ILE A 83 21.14 23.14 -30.96
C ILE A 83 22.19 24.25 -31.16
N ARG A 84 23.13 24.08 -32.10
CA ARG A 84 24.17 25.10 -32.38
C ARG A 84 23.56 26.44 -32.80
N ARG A 85 22.47 26.40 -33.56
CA ARG A 85 21.77 27.58 -34.05
C ARG A 85 21.09 28.37 -32.94
N LEU A 86 20.41 27.67 -32.04
CA LEU A 86 19.75 28.23 -30.85
C LEU A 86 20.78 28.80 -29.86
N GLU A 87 21.85 28.04 -29.57
CA GLU A 87 22.93 28.53 -28.70
C GLU A 87 23.58 29.80 -29.24
N ARG A 88 23.78 29.91 -30.56
CA ARG A 88 24.31 31.13 -31.18
C ARG A 88 23.32 32.29 -31.09
N GLY A 89 22.02 32.04 -31.32
CA GLY A 89 20.97 33.05 -31.18
C GLY A 89 20.92 33.62 -29.76
N LEU A 90 20.84 32.75 -28.76
CA LEU A 90 20.81 33.14 -27.35
C LEU A 90 22.10 33.82 -26.86
N ARG A 91 23.26 33.53 -27.47
CA ARG A 91 24.50 34.25 -27.17
C ARG A 91 24.55 35.65 -27.81
N ALA A 92 23.90 35.83 -28.96
CA ALA A 92 23.87 37.11 -29.66
C ALA A 92 22.94 38.09 -28.95
N ASP A 93 21.74 37.63 -28.57
CA ASP A 93 20.80 38.41 -27.79
C ASP A 93 20.06 37.51 -26.77
N PRO A 94 20.50 37.47 -25.51
CA PRO A 94 19.86 36.70 -24.46
C PRO A 94 18.46 37.20 -24.10
N GLU A 95 18.13 38.47 -24.35
CA GLU A 95 16.89 39.10 -23.89
C GLU A 95 15.89 39.34 -25.01
N ALA A 96 16.18 38.86 -26.23
CA ALA A 96 15.31 38.92 -27.40
C ALA A 96 13.87 38.45 -27.09
N ASP A 97 12.90 38.94 -27.87
CA ASP A 97 11.47 38.66 -27.70
C ASP A 97 11.18 37.15 -27.74
N ARG A 98 11.87 36.41 -28.63
CA ARG A 98 11.73 34.94 -28.78
C ARG A 98 12.75 34.13 -27.97
N SER A 99 13.55 34.75 -27.09
CA SER A 99 14.59 34.05 -26.33
C SER A 99 14.04 32.96 -25.40
N ASP A 100 12.84 33.13 -24.83
CA ASP A 100 12.22 32.13 -23.96
C ASP A 100 11.76 30.88 -24.74
N ASP A 101 11.19 31.07 -25.93
CA ASP A 101 10.84 29.96 -26.83
C ASP A 101 12.11 29.23 -27.31
N MET A 102 13.20 29.97 -27.57
CA MET A 102 14.49 29.37 -27.90
C MET A 102 15.07 28.55 -26.74
N ARG A 103 15.00 29.05 -25.50
CA ARG A 103 15.44 28.31 -24.31
C ARG A 103 14.60 27.06 -24.10
N PHE A 104 13.30 27.14 -24.33
CA PHE A 104 12.37 26.02 -24.22
C PHE A 104 12.72 24.91 -25.23
N LEU A 105 12.84 25.25 -26.51
CA LEU A 105 13.22 24.31 -27.56
C LEU A 105 14.63 23.74 -27.33
N LEU A 106 15.59 24.60 -26.99
CA LEU A 106 16.97 24.18 -26.72
C LEU A 106 17.05 23.22 -25.54
N ALA A 107 16.31 23.47 -24.46
CA ALA A 107 16.28 22.57 -23.30
C ALA A 107 15.73 21.18 -23.68
N ARG A 108 14.65 21.12 -24.48
CA ARG A 108 14.10 19.85 -24.98
C ARG A 108 15.10 19.08 -25.85
N LEU A 109 15.79 19.78 -26.76
CA LEU A 109 16.79 19.16 -27.64
C LEU A 109 18.01 18.67 -26.85
N LEU A 110 18.50 19.46 -25.88
CA LEU A 110 19.61 19.06 -25.02
C LEU A 110 19.27 17.85 -24.15
N ARG A 111 18.02 17.75 -23.67
CA ARG A 111 17.54 16.58 -22.94
C ARG A 111 17.55 15.34 -23.83
N ALA A 112 17.00 15.44 -25.05
CA ALA A 112 16.98 14.35 -26.03
C ALA A 112 18.39 13.90 -26.46
N ASP A 113 19.35 14.83 -26.52
CA ASP A 113 20.78 14.56 -26.78
C ASP A 113 21.51 13.97 -25.55
N GLY A 114 20.80 13.63 -24.46
CA GLY A 114 21.38 13.01 -23.27
C GLY A 114 22.15 13.98 -22.35
N ARG A 115 21.83 15.29 -22.40
CA ARG A 115 22.51 16.36 -21.64
C ARG A 115 21.57 17.07 -20.64
N PRO A 116 20.92 16.35 -19.70
CA PRO A 116 19.88 16.92 -18.83
C PRO A 116 20.37 18.07 -17.94
N ALA A 117 21.61 18.01 -17.42
CA ALA A 117 22.16 19.11 -16.63
C ALA A 117 22.36 20.41 -17.45
N SER A 118 22.70 20.28 -18.74
CA SER A 118 22.80 21.44 -19.64
C SER A 118 21.40 21.96 -19.98
N ALA A 119 20.46 21.06 -20.27
CA ALA A 119 19.07 21.39 -20.52
C ALA A 119 18.45 22.16 -19.34
N TYR A 120 18.66 21.67 -18.12
CA TYR A 120 18.15 22.33 -16.92
C TYR A 120 18.73 23.73 -16.72
N ARG A 121 20.04 23.91 -16.92
CA ARG A 121 20.68 25.23 -16.84
C ARG A 121 20.09 26.22 -17.84
N VAL A 122 19.81 25.77 -19.07
CA VAL A 122 19.17 26.59 -20.10
C VAL A 122 17.71 26.91 -19.73
N ALA A 123 16.94 25.91 -19.31
CA ALA A 123 15.53 26.06 -18.95
C ALA A 123 15.34 27.04 -17.78
N ARG A 124 16.26 27.05 -16.79
CA ARG A 124 16.24 28.01 -15.67
C ARG A 124 16.35 29.47 -16.11
N GLY A 125 16.81 29.74 -17.32
CA GLY A 125 16.86 31.09 -17.89
C GLY A 125 15.55 31.57 -18.50
N ILE A 126 14.51 30.73 -18.54
CA ILE A 126 13.18 31.12 -19.06
C ILE A 126 12.57 32.17 -18.13
N ARG A 127 12.13 33.29 -18.70
CA ARG A 127 11.49 34.39 -17.99
C ARG A 127 10.03 34.05 -17.70
N LEU A 128 9.81 33.19 -16.70
CA LEU A 128 8.49 32.66 -16.33
C LEU A 128 7.43 33.74 -16.06
N SER A 129 7.84 34.94 -15.63
CA SER A 129 6.93 36.07 -15.40
C SER A 129 6.29 36.63 -16.68
N LEU A 130 6.87 36.36 -17.85
CA LEU A 130 6.35 36.78 -19.15
C LEU A 130 5.43 35.73 -19.79
N LEU A 131 5.39 34.52 -19.25
CA LEU A 131 4.53 33.44 -19.73
C LEU A 131 3.18 33.48 -19.00
N GLU A 132 2.09 33.15 -19.68
CA GLU A 132 0.74 33.06 -19.11
C GLU A 132 0.05 31.75 -19.50
N GLY A 133 -0.94 31.33 -18.69
CA GLY A 133 -1.75 30.14 -18.92
C GLY A 133 -0.93 28.87 -19.14
N GLU A 134 -1.31 28.10 -20.16
CA GLU A 134 -0.72 26.80 -20.49
C GLU A 134 0.79 26.84 -20.71
N ARG A 135 1.33 27.94 -21.28
CA ARG A 135 2.77 28.05 -21.53
C ARG A 135 3.58 28.12 -20.23
N ARG A 136 3.05 28.76 -19.19
CA ARG A 136 3.69 28.80 -17.88
C ARG A 136 3.66 27.43 -17.21
N ALA A 137 2.52 26.75 -17.29
CA ALA A 137 2.34 25.40 -16.79
C ALA A 137 3.29 24.39 -17.49
N GLU A 138 3.45 24.50 -18.81
CA GLU A 138 4.40 23.69 -19.59
C GLU A 138 5.86 23.95 -19.18
N ALA A 139 6.23 25.22 -18.96
CA ALA A 139 7.57 25.58 -18.49
C ALA A 139 7.86 25.02 -17.08
N HIS A 140 6.90 25.09 -16.14
CA HIS A 140 7.06 24.49 -14.81
C HIS A 140 7.21 22.97 -14.86
N ARG A 141 6.43 22.27 -15.72
CA ARG A 141 6.56 20.82 -15.93
C ARG A 141 7.94 20.45 -16.45
N LEU A 142 8.41 21.15 -17.49
CA LEU A 142 9.75 20.93 -18.05
C LEU A 142 10.85 21.15 -17.01
N LEU A 143 10.74 22.21 -16.21
CA LEU A 143 11.71 22.51 -15.14
C LEU A 143 11.71 21.46 -14.03
N ALA A 144 10.55 20.92 -13.65
CA ALA A 144 10.44 19.85 -12.66
C ALA A 144 11.09 18.55 -13.14
N GLU A 145 10.82 18.15 -14.38
CA GLU A 145 11.43 16.96 -15.00
C GLU A 145 12.94 17.09 -15.08
N LEU A 146 13.43 18.21 -15.64
CA LEU A 146 14.85 18.46 -15.81
C LEU A 146 15.61 18.60 -14.50
N ALA A 147 15.00 19.18 -13.46
CA ALA A 147 15.59 19.23 -12.13
C ALA A 147 15.78 17.81 -11.57
N GLY A 148 14.81 16.92 -11.78
CA GLY A 148 14.91 15.51 -11.40
C GLY A 148 16.04 14.77 -12.11
N GLU A 149 16.16 14.94 -13.43
CA GLU A 149 17.24 14.31 -14.23
C GLU A 149 18.62 14.90 -13.94
N ALA A 150 18.68 16.17 -13.56
CA ALA A 150 19.91 16.85 -13.16
C ALA A 150 20.29 16.60 -11.68
N HIS A 151 19.49 15.83 -10.94
CA HIS A 151 19.64 15.60 -9.50
C HIS A 151 19.61 16.87 -8.64
N ASP A 152 18.96 17.93 -9.11
CA ASP A 152 18.64 19.13 -8.32
C ASP A 152 17.39 18.86 -7.48
N ARG A 153 17.60 18.32 -6.28
CA ARG A 153 16.54 17.88 -5.36
C ARG A 153 15.64 19.05 -4.93
N THR A 154 16.23 20.15 -4.46
CA THR A 154 15.48 21.33 -4.02
C THR A 154 14.74 21.98 -5.18
N GLY A 155 15.41 22.10 -6.34
CA GLY A 155 14.79 22.60 -7.55
C GLY A 155 13.58 21.77 -7.96
N ARG A 156 13.69 20.43 -7.90
CA ARG A 156 12.58 19.52 -8.20
C ARG A 156 11.39 19.76 -7.28
N LEU A 157 11.60 19.87 -5.96
CA LEU A 157 10.51 20.19 -5.01
C LEU A 157 9.84 21.53 -5.34
N ARG A 158 10.66 22.57 -5.59
CA ARG A 158 10.18 23.92 -5.93
C ARG A 158 9.31 23.89 -7.19
N TRP A 159 9.76 23.23 -8.25
CA TRP A 159 9.05 23.19 -9.52
C TRP A 159 7.79 22.32 -9.47
N LEU A 160 7.81 21.17 -8.79
CA LEU A 160 6.62 20.34 -8.60
C LEU A 160 5.51 21.08 -7.85
N ALA A 161 5.86 21.87 -6.84
CA ALA A 161 4.89 22.70 -6.15
C ALA A 161 4.26 23.78 -7.04
N ARG A 162 5.00 24.29 -8.03
CA ARG A 162 4.47 25.23 -9.05
C ARG A 162 3.58 24.53 -10.07
N VAL A 163 3.97 23.32 -10.52
CA VAL A 163 3.11 22.49 -11.39
C VAL A 163 1.77 22.23 -10.73
N ARG A 164 1.75 21.89 -9.43
CA ARG A 164 0.51 21.72 -8.66
C ARG A 164 -0.33 23.00 -8.62
N GLY A 165 0.31 24.17 -8.48
CA GLY A 165 -0.39 25.46 -8.43
C GLY A 165 -0.98 25.91 -9.78
N ASP A 166 -0.38 25.46 -10.89
CA ASP A 166 -0.82 25.78 -12.26
C ASP A 166 -1.76 24.70 -12.85
N ALA A 167 -2.07 23.64 -12.11
CA ALA A 167 -2.87 22.51 -12.58
C ALA A 167 -4.28 22.93 -13.04
N ALA A 168 -4.72 22.41 -14.19
CA ALA A 168 -5.99 22.80 -14.80
C ALA A 168 -7.20 22.12 -14.13
N ASP A 169 -7.00 20.94 -13.55
CA ASP A 169 -8.03 20.15 -12.91
C ASP A 169 -7.53 19.40 -11.66
N ALA A 170 -8.46 18.71 -10.99
CA ALA A 170 -8.16 17.96 -9.77
C ALA A 170 -7.20 16.78 -10.01
N ALA A 171 -7.24 16.14 -11.18
CA ALA A 171 -6.38 15.00 -11.51
C ALA A 171 -4.93 15.44 -11.79
N GLU A 172 -4.74 16.60 -12.44
CA GLU A 172 -3.42 17.23 -12.58
C GLU A 172 -2.87 17.69 -11.23
N THR A 173 -3.73 18.27 -10.38
CA THR A 173 -3.36 18.67 -9.02
C THR A 173 -2.89 17.46 -8.21
N ALA A 174 -3.62 16.34 -8.28
CA ALA A 174 -3.29 15.09 -7.60
C ALA A 174 -1.97 14.49 -8.09
N ARG A 175 -1.75 14.38 -9.41
CA ARG A 175 -0.50 13.88 -9.98
C ARG A 175 0.72 14.72 -9.58
N ALA A 176 0.57 16.04 -9.58
CA ALA A 176 1.63 16.95 -9.15
C ALA A 176 1.91 16.82 -7.65
N GLN A 177 0.87 16.59 -6.84
CA GLN A 177 0.99 16.31 -5.42
C GLN A 177 1.70 14.97 -5.15
N GLU A 178 1.31 13.89 -5.81
CA GLU A 178 1.95 12.57 -5.69
C GLU A 178 3.44 12.65 -6.04
N ALA A 179 3.77 13.34 -7.13
CA ALA A 179 5.16 13.54 -7.52
C ALA A 179 5.97 14.35 -6.49
N LEU A 180 5.35 15.37 -5.85
CA LEU A 180 5.98 16.15 -4.79
C LEU A 180 6.20 15.30 -3.53
N ASP A 181 5.20 14.52 -3.11
CA ASP A 181 5.27 13.64 -1.95
C ASP A 181 6.31 12.53 -2.15
N ALA A 182 6.37 11.92 -3.33
CA ALA A 182 7.40 10.94 -3.68
C ALA A 182 8.80 11.57 -3.65
N ALA A 183 8.95 12.80 -4.16
CA ALA A 183 10.23 13.51 -4.12
C ALA A 183 10.65 13.85 -2.67
N LEU A 184 9.71 14.25 -1.80
CA LEU A 184 9.97 14.48 -0.38
C LEU A 184 10.33 13.18 0.36
N GLY A 185 9.63 12.09 0.08
CA GLY A 185 9.83 10.79 0.70
C GLY A 185 11.18 10.14 0.37
N ALA A 186 11.76 10.49 -0.78
CA ALA A 186 13.06 10.00 -1.23
C ALA A 186 14.27 10.71 -0.57
N LEU A 187 14.04 11.81 0.15
CA LEU A 187 15.10 12.58 0.80
C LEU A 187 15.42 12.04 2.19
N SER A 188 16.71 11.99 2.51
CA SER A 188 17.20 11.77 3.87
C SER A 188 16.95 12.98 4.78
N ALA A 189 17.06 12.78 6.10
CA ALA A 189 16.90 13.86 7.07
C ALA A 189 17.87 15.04 6.84
N ALA A 190 19.12 14.75 6.43
CA ALA A 190 20.11 15.78 6.10
C ALA A 190 19.72 16.55 4.83
N GLU A 191 19.33 15.84 3.78
CA GLU A 191 18.90 16.47 2.52
C GLU A 191 17.62 17.30 2.69
N LEU A 192 16.73 16.92 3.61
CA LEU A 192 15.56 17.72 3.97
C LEU A 192 15.94 19.03 4.68
N GLU A 193 16.98 19.03 5.52
CA GLU A 193 17.44 20.27 6.16
C GLU A 193 18.08 21.20 5.13
N ASP A 194 18.96 20.67 4.26
CA ASP A 194 19.55 21.43 3.15
C ASP A 194 18.46 22.06 2.26
N ALA A 195 17.44 21.27 1.91
CA ALA A 195 16.31 21.75 1.11
C ALA A 195 15.50 22.83 1.83
N ALA A 196 15.29 22.70 3.15
CA ALA A 196 14.58 23.70 3.94
C ALA A 196 15.35 25.03 4.02
N GLU A 197 16.67 24.98 4.16
CA GLU A 197 17.55 26.16 4.14
C GLU A 197 17.51 26.86 2.78
N GLU A 198 17.64 26.10 1.68
CA GLU A 198 17.67 26.66 0.33
C GLU A 198 16.29 27.20 -0.11
N LEU A 199 15.18 26.58 0.31
CA LEU A 199 13.83 27.08 0.02
C LEU A 199 13.47 28.32 0.86
N GLY A 200 14.01 28.45 2.07
CA GLY A 200 13.69 29.53 2.99
C GLY A 200 12.19 29.59 3.28
N ARG A 201 11.51 30.64 2.80
CA ARG A 201 10.05 30.84 2.95
C ARG A 201 9.24 30.51 1.69
N ALA A 202 9.88 30.03 0.62
CA ALA A 202 9.18 29.72 -0.62
C ALA A 202 8.40 28.41 -0.50
N VAL A 203 7.23 28.32 -1.14
CA VAL A 203 6.53 27.03 -1.31
C VAL A 203 7.45 26.09 -2.12
N PRO A 204 7.69 24.83 -1.68
CA PRO A 204 6.99 24.07 -0.62
C PRO A 204 7.78 23.88 0.70
N ALA A 205 8.42 24.92 1.24
CA ALA A 205 9.20 24.83 2.49
C ALA A 205 8.37 24.28 3.67
N ALA A 206 7.08 24.59 3.75
CA ALA A 206 6.18 24.03 4.76
C ALA A 206 6.08 22.50 4.64
N SER A 207 5.86 21.96 3.43
CA SER A 207 5.82 20.51 3.19
C SER A 207 7.12 19.81 3.58
N VAL A 208 8.27 20.46 3.39
CA VAL A 208 9.58 19.95 3.86
C VAL A 208 9.62 19.88 5.38
N ARG A 209 9.22 20.95 6.08
CA ARG A 209 9.19 20.99 7.56
C ARG A 209 8.20 19.97 8.14
N ILE A 210 7.03 19.81 7.52
CA ILE A 210 6.04 18.79 7.86
C ILE A 210 6.66 17.38 7.73
N ARG A 211 7.35 17.09 6.62
CA ARG A 211 8.02 15.81 6.44
C ARG A 211 9.11 15.55 7.48
N GLN A 212 9.91 16.57 7.82
CA GLN A 212 10.89 16.44 8.90
C GLN A 212 10.21 16.15 10.25
N ALA A 213 9.06 16.78 10.54
CA ALA A 213 8.32 16.54 11.77
C ALA A 213 7.74 15.11 11.82
N GLU A 214 7.23 14.59 10.71
CA GLU A 214 6.78 13.19 10.60
C GLU A 214 7.91 12.21 10.95
N LEU A 215 9.12 12.44 10.41
CA LEU A 215 10.30 11.61 10.67
C LEU A 215 10.74 11.71 12.14
N ALA A 216 10.70 12.90 12.74
CA ALA A 216 11.01 13.09 14.15
C ALA A 216 10.04 12.33 15.07
N ILE A 217 8.73 12.36 14.76
CA ILE A 217 7.74 11.57 15.53
C ILE A 217 7.98 10.07 15.36
N ALA A 218 8.27 9.60 14.14
CA ALA A 218 8.61 8.20 13.91
C ALA A 218 9.87 7.75 14.67
N ALA A 219 10.82 8.66 14.88
CA ALA A 219 12.01 8.42 15.69
C ALA A 219 11.76 8.55 17.21
N GLY A 220 10.56 8.93 17.64
CA GLY A 220 10.23 9.16 19.06
C GLY A 220 10.72 10.50 19.62
N ASP A 221 11.18 11.41 18.77
CA ASP A 221 11.71 12.73 19.16
C ASP A 221 10.59 13.79 19.12
N ALA A 222 9.79 13.84 20.18
CA ALA A 222 8.65 14.75 20.29
C ALA A 222 9.06 16.23 20.37
N GLU A 223 10.21 16.54 20.95
CA GLU A 223 10.71 17.91 21.08
C GLU A 223 11.09 18.48 19.72
N ARG A 224 11.87 17.71 18.95
CA ARG A 224 12.24 18.09 17.58
C ARG A 224 11.02 18.18 16.68
N ALA A 225 10.07 17.26 16.81
CA ALA A 225 8.82 17.31 16.07
C ALA A 225 8.01 18.58 16.35
N ALA A 226 7.89 18.99 17.62
CA ALA A 226 7.20 20.21 18.00
C ALA A 226 7.87 21.48 17.44
N GLU A 227 9.19 21.54 17.47
CA GLU A 227 9.96 22.63 16.86
C GLU A 227 9.69 22.74 15.35
N LEU A 228 9.70 21.60 14.64
CA LEU A 228 9.48 21.56 13.20
C LEU A 228 8.04 21.90 12.81
N VAL A 229 7.06 21.46 13.60
CA VAL A 229 5.65 21.85 13.45
C VAL A 229 5.46 23.36 13.64
N ALA A 230 6.07 23.94 14.68
CA ALA A 230 6.03 25.40 14.89
C ALA A 230 6.67 26.17 13.74
N ARG A 231 7.79 25.68 13.20
CA ARG A 231 8.42 26.28 12.00
C ARG A 231 7.54 26.14 10.75
N ALA A 232 6.86 25.00 10.59
CA ALA A 232 5.96 24.78 9.46
C ALA A 232 4.76 25.74 9.49
N SER A 233 4.19 26.02 10.67
CA SER A 233 3.02 26.90 10.82
C SER A 233 3.31 28.37 10.47
N GLU A 234 4.58 28.80 10.55
CA GLU A 234 5.02 30.14 10.15
C GLU A 234 5.29 30.29 8.64
N LEU A 235 5.23 29.20 7.88
CA LEU A 235 5.53 29.16 6.44
C LEU A 235 4.24 29.22 5.59
N PRO A 236 4.32 29.67 4.32
CA PRO A 236 3.18 29.60 3.42
C PRO A 236 2.75 28.14 3.18
N LEU A 237 1.57 27.78 3.68
CA LEU A 237 0.96 26.45 3.51
C LEU A 237 0.29 26.34 2.13
N ALA A 238 0.43 25.19 1.46
CA ALA A 238 -0.22 24.96 0.18
C ALA A 238 -0.60 23.49 -0.04
N GLY A 239 -1.72 23.25 -0.74
CA GLY A 239 -2.26 21.89 -0.92
C GLY A 239 -2.62 21.25 0.42
N PRO A 240 -2.18 20.02 0.73
CA PRO A 240 -2.56 19.31 1.96
C PRO A 240 -1.81 19.78 3.21
N ASP A 241 -0.88 20.75 3.11
CA ASP A 241 -0.07 21.21 4.23
C ASP A 241 -0.90 21.64 5.47
N PRO A 242 -2.03 22.38 5.36
CA PRO A 242 -2.82 22.76 6.53
C PRO A 242 -3.39 21.56 7.30
N GLU A 243 -3.89 20.56 6.57
CA GLU A 243 -4.48 19.35 7.16
C GLU A 243 -3.40 18.48 7.80
N ARG A 244 -2.27 18.28 7.10
CA ARG A 244 -1.12 17.54 7.63
C ARG A 244 -0.54 18.19 8.88
N LEU A 245 -0.41 19.52 8.87
CA LEU A 245 0.08 20.27 10.02
C LEU A 245 -0.86 20.15 11.22
N ALA A 246 -2.17 20.31 11.01
CA ALA A 246 -3.17 20.15 12.07
C ALA A 246 -3.15 18.73 12.67
N ALA A 247 -2.97 17.69 11.83
CA ALA A 247 -2.84 16.32 12.29
C ALA A 247 -1.58 16.10 13.15
N LEU A 248 -0.44 16.70 12.78
CA LEU A 248 0.78 16.65 13.57
C LEU A 248 0.66 17.40 14.89
N GLU A 249 0.04 18.59 14.89
CA GLU A 249 -0.22 19.36 16.11
C GLU A 249 -1.13 18.61 17.08
N ALA A 250 -2.18 17.97 16.59
CA ALA A 250 -3.06 17.13 17.42
C ALA A 250 -2.26 15.97 18.04
N ARG A 251 -1.45 15.28 17.22
CA ARG A 251 -0.61 14.16 17.66
C ARG A 251 0.39 14.57 18.75
N LEU A 252 0.99 15.76 18.64
CA LEU A 252 1.91 16.30 19.65
C LEU A 252 1.21 16.73 20.95
N ARG A 253 -0.06 17.15 20.87
CA ARG A 253 -0.89 17.46 22.05
C ARG A 253 -1.43 16.22 22.76
N GLY A 254 -1.16 15.02 22.24
CA GLY A 254 -1.77 13.78 22.70
C GLY A 254 -3.28 13.74 22.41
N GLU A 255 -3.76 14.66 21.56
CA GLU A 255 -5.10 14.63 21.03
C GLU A 255 -5.15 13.59 19.93
N ALA A 256 -6.20 12.77 19.93
CA ALA A 256 -6.42 11.81 18.89
C ALA A 256 -6.55 12.59 17.55
N PRO A 257 -5.81 12.23 16.48
CA PRO A 257 -5.90 12.96 15.21
C PRO A 257 -7.36 13.09 14.74
N PRO A 258 -7.71 14.07 13.89
CA PRO A 258 -9.04 14.13 13.28
C PRO A 258 -9.39 12.77 12.67
N GLY A 259 -10.44 12.13 13.18
CA GLY A 259 -10.88 10.80 12.81
C GLY A 259 -10.11 9.62 13.41
N ALA A 260 -9.23 9.82 14.39
CA ALA A 260 -8.75 8.74 15.24
C ALA A 260 -9.92 7.96 15.89
N PRO A 261 -9.68 6.70 16.32
CA PRO A 261 -10.65 5.99 17.14
C PRO A 261 -11.14 6.84 18.30
N ALA A 262 -12.46 6.82 18.56
CA ALA A 262 -13.03 7.54 19.68
C ALA A 262 -12.33 7.13 21.00
N PRO A 263 -12.22 8.01 22.01
CA PRO A 263 -11.63 7.64 23.30
C PRO A 263 -12.29 6.39 23.87
N GLY A 264 -11.50 5.30 24.00
CA GLY A 264 -12.00 3.99 24.45
C GLY A 264 -12.30 2.98 23.34
N SER A 265 -12.14 3.35 22.07
CA SER A 265 -12.16 2.44 20.92
C SER A 265 -10.76 2.33 20.30
N ALA A 266 -10.41 1.15 19.81
CA ALA A 266 -9.23 0.89 19.00
C ALA A 266 -9.50 1.04 17.50
N PHE A 267 -10.73 1.36 17.08
CA PHE A 267 -11.15 1.41 15.67
C PHE A 267 -11.77 2.75 15.26
N TYR A 268 -11.60 3.10 13.98
CA TYR A 268 -12.14 4.32 13.37
C TYR A 268 -13.68 4.35 13.41
N ALA A 269 -14.26 5.51 13.76
CA ALA A 269 -15.71 5.67 13.82
C ALA A 269 -16.29 5.92 12.41
N ALA A 270 -16.94 4.90 11.82
CA ALA A 270 -17.53 5.01 10.49
C ALA A 270 -18.73 5.97 10.40
N ALA A 271 -19.31 6.36 11.54
CA ALA A 271 -20.50 7.22 11.62
C ALA A 271 -20.26 8.66 11.12
N GLU A 272 -19.01 9.13 11.12
CA GLU A 272 -18.64 10.48 10.69
C GLU A 272 -18.11 10.53 9.24
N VAL A 273 -17.94 9.36 8.62
CA VAL A 273 -17.32 9.22 7.30
C VAL A 273 -18.35 9.28 6.18
N GLN A 274 -17.99 9.92 5.06
CA GLN A 274 -18.81 9.98 3.84
C GLN A 274 -18.10 9.22 2.70
N GLY A 275 -18.78 8.23 2.13
CA GLY A 275 -18.25 7.44 1.01
C GLY A 275 -19.16 6.26 0.67
N THR A 276 -18.99 5.67 -0.51
CA THR A 276 -19.64 4.40 -0.86
C THR A 276 -18.58 3.35 -1.14
N LEU A 277 -18.65 2.19 -0.49
CA LEU A 277 -17.86 1.01 -0.84
C LEU A 277 -18.74 0.00 -1.57
N GLY A 278 -18.18 -0.60 -2.62
CA GLY A 278 -18.70 -1.81 -3.22
C GLY A 278 -18.28 -3.02 -2.40
N VAL A 279 -19.11 -4.05 -2.37
CA VAL A 279 -18.77 -5.34 -1.76
C VAL A 279 -19.17 -6.43 -2.73
N VAL A 280 -18.22 -7.27 -3.17
CA VAL A 280 -18.47 -8.38 -4.08
C VAL A 280 -18.05 -9.67 -3.37
N LEU A 281 -19.01 -10.48 -2.96
CA LEU A 281 -18.77 -11.71 -2.21
C LEU A 281 -19.71 -12.83 -2.66
N PRO A 282 -19.33 -14.12 -2.49
CA PRO A 282 -20.21 -15.25 -2.76
C PRO A 282 -21.23 -15.41 -1.63
N LEU A 283 -22.38 -14.75 -1.73
CA LEU A 283 -23.41 -14.73 -0.67
C LEU A 283 -24.43 -15.86 -0.84
N THR A 284 -24.51 -16.43 -2.05
CA THR A 284 -25.29 -17.62 -2.38
C THR A 284 -24.39 -18.73 -2.96
N GLY A 285 -24.97 -19.91 -3.22
CA GLY A 285 -24.22 -21.09 -3.68
C GLY A 285 -23.45 -21.80 -2.57
N GLU A 286 -22.52 -22.67 -2.97
CA GLU A 286 -21.74 -23.52 -2.05
C GLU A 286 -20.88 -22.71 -1.07
N LEU A 287 -20.35 -21.58 -1.52
CA LEU A 287 -19.52 -20.67 -0.72
C LEU A 287 -20.32 -19.61 0.04
N GLY A 288 -21.66 -19.67 0.01
CA GLY A 288 -22.54 -18.69 0.62
C GLY A 288 -22.28 -18.44 2.11
N ALA A 289 -21.91 -19.49 2.86
CA ALA A 289 -21.58 -19.36 4.28
C ALA A 289 -20.30 -18.52 4.49
N ALA A 290 -19.23 -18.85 3.77
CA ALA A 290 -17.96 -18.14 3.82
C ALA A 290 -18.09 -16.66 3.38
N GLY A 291 -18.87 -16.39 2.32
CA GLY A 291 -19.11 -15.01 1.89
C GLY A 291 -19.93 -14.20 2.90
N ARG A 292 -20.87 -14.82 3.63
CA ARG A 292 -21.59 -14.16 4.73
C ARG A 292 -20.69 -13.88 5.92
N GLU A 293 -19.81 -14.80 6.29
CA GLU A 293 -18.82 -14.57 7.35
C GLU A 293 -17.94 -13.36 7.04
N ALA A 294 -17.43 -13.26 5.82
CA ALA A 294 -16.69 -12.08 5.36
C ALA A 294 -17.54 -10.80 5.36
N LEU A 295 -18.79 -10.88 4.91
CA LEU A 295 -19.71 -9.75 4.89
C LEU A 295 -20.02 -9.23 6.30
N ASP A 296 -20.21 -10.11 7.28
CA ASP A 296 -20.45 -9.72 8.68
C ASP A 296 -19.30 -8.85 9.22
N GLY A 297 -18.05 -9.18 8.85
CA GLY A 297 -16.88 -8.36 9.13
C GLY A 297 -16.94 -6.96 8.50
N VAL A 298 -17.31 -6.89 7.22
CA VAL A 298 -17.48 -5.63 6.48
C VAL A 298 -18.56 -4.76 7.11
N LEU A 299 -19.70 -5.35 7.47
CA LEU A 299 -20.83 -4.65 8.11
C LEU A 299 -20.43 -4.10 9.48
N LEU A 300 -19.68 -4.85 10.28
CA LEU A 300 -19.21 -4.38 11.57
C LEU A 300 -18.27 -3.19 11.44
N ALA A 301 -17.28 -3.28 10.53
CA ALA A 301 -16.32 -2.21 10.28
C ALA A 301 -16.97 -0.96 9.70
N SER A 302 -18.02 -1.11 8.88
CA SER A 302 -18.75 0.03 8.30
C SER A 302 -19.62 0.78 9.31
N GLY A 303 -19.76 0.28 10.54
CA GLY A 303 -20.61 0.87 11.57
C GLY A 303 -22.11 0.84 11.25
N VAL A 304 -22.55 0.03 10.28
CA VAL A 304 -23.97 -0.02 9.86
C VAL A 304 -24.87 -0.65 10.93
N LEU A 305 -24.28 -1.41 11.85
CA LEU A 305 -24.96 -2.06 12.96
C LEU A 305 -24.97 -1.21 14.23
N GLU A 306 -24.24 -0.08 14.26
CA GLU A 306 -24.17 0.79 15.42
C GLU A 306 -25.44 1.66 15.52
N PRO A 307 -25.92 1.99 16.73
CA PRO A 307 -27.09 2.84 16.90
C PRO A 307 -26.84 4.19 16.22
N ALA A 308 -27.70 4.56 15.26
CA ALA A 308 -27.61 5.88 14.64
C ALA A 308 -27.71 6.95 15.73
N ALA A 309 -26.68 7.79 15.88
CA ALA A 309 -26.77 8.97 16.73
C ALA A 309 -28.04 9.77 16.39
N ALA A 310 -28.66 10.38 17.41
CA ALA A 310 -29.89 11.16 17.25
C ALA A 310 -29.77 12.07 16.02
N ARG A 311 -30.62 11.83 15.02
CA ARG A 311 -30.61 12.57 13.77
C ARG A 311 -31.29 13.90 13.99
N ASP A 312 -30.65 14.99 13.60
CA ASP A 312 -31.38 16.23 13.37
C ASP A 312 -32.36 15.99 12.21
N GLU A 313 -33.64 16.26 12.42
CA GLU A 313 -34.66 16.17 11.37
C GLU A 313 -34.27 17.08 10.20
N GLY A 314 -33.97 16.48 9.03
CA GLY A 314 -33.60 17.20 7.81
C GLY A 314 -32.12 17.17 7.42
N ALA A 315 -31.22 16.58 8.23
CA ALA A 315 -29.81 16.42 7.86
C ALA A 315 -29.59 15.24 6.89
N ALA A 316 -28.64 15.39 5.95
CA ALA A 316 -28.25 14.31 5.03
C ALA A 316 -27.73 13.07 5.80
N PRO A 317 -27.94 11.84 5.28
CA PRO A 317 -27.44 10.63 5.94
C PRO A 317 -25.93 10.71 6.17
N ARG A 318 -25.50 10.55 7.43
CA ARG A 318 -24.09 10.42 7.82
C ARG A 318 -23.69 8.96 7.91
N GLY A 319 -22.48 8.62 7.48
CA GLY A 319 -21.91 7.27 7.54
C GLY A 319 -21.60 6.63 6.18
N LEU A 320 -20.72 5.64 6.22
CA LEU A 320 -20.29 4.85 5.07
C LEU A 320 -21.48 4.09 4.44
N ARG A 321 -21.66 4.19 3.13
CA ARG A 321 -22.66 3.40 2.39
C ARG A 321 -22.02 2.16 1.78
N LEU A 322 -22.73 1.03 1.85
CA LEU A 322 -22.29 -0.20 1.22
C LEU A 322 -23.19 -0.56 0.04
N ARG A 323 -22.59 -0.96 -1.08
CA ARG A 323 -23.28 -1.55 -2.22
C ARG A 323 -22.83 -2.99 -2.40
N VAL A 324 -23.64 -3.90 -1.88
CA VAL A 324 -23.34 -5.33 -1.85
C VAL A 324 -23.85 -6.01 -3.13
N ARG A 325 -23.01 -6.86 -3.73
CA ARG A 325 -23.32 -7.69 -4.89
C ARG A 325 -22.92 -9.14 -4.60
N ASP A 326 -23.83 -10.06 -4.92
CA ASP A 326 -23.62 -11.49 -4.79
C ASP A 326 -22.96 -12.03 -6.07
N SER A 327 -21.74 -12.54 -5.94
CA SER A 327 -21.04 -13.23 -7.03
C SER A 327 -21.42 -14.71 -7.13
N ALA A 328 -22.05 -15.29 -6.10
CA ALA A 328 -22.37 -16.71 -5.98
C ALA A 328 -21.19 -17.68 -6.20
N GLY A 329 -19.95 -17.21 -6.08
CA GLY A 329 -18.74 -18.00 -6.35
C GLY A 329 -18.38 -18.10 -7.83
N ALA A 330 -19.05 -17.32 -8.71
CA ALA A 330 -18.88 -17.41 -10.16
C ALA A 330 -18.03 -16.24 -10.71
N PRO A 331 -16.90 -16.52 -11.41
CA PRO A 331 -16.01 -15.49 -11.94
C PRO A 331 -16.70 -14.45 -12.83
N GLU A 332 -17.61 -14.87 -13.71
CA GLU A 332 -18.31 -13.98 -14.63
C GLU A 332 -19.26 -13.02 -13.90
N ARG A 333 -19.87 -13.49 -12.80
CA ARG A 333 -20.72 -12.65 -11.94
C ARG A 333 -19.87 -11.67 -11.13
N ALA A 334 -18.70 -12.09 -10.65
CA ALA A 334 -17.76 -11.19 -9.98
C ALA A 334 -17.30 -10.05 -10.91
N VAL A 335 -16.94 -10.37 -12.16
CA VAL A 335 -16.60 -9.36 -13.19
C VAL A 335 -17.77 -8.42 -13.45
N ALA A 336 -18.98 -8.95 -13.64
CA ALA A 336 -20.16 -8.13 -13.87
C ALA A 336 -20.46 -7.19 -12.69
N ALA A 337 -20.32 -7.69 -11.45
CA ALA A 337 -20.50 -6.89 -10.24
C ALA A 337 -19.43 -5.79 -10.11
N VAL A 338 -18.15 -6.09 -10.38
CA VAL A 338 -17.08 -5.09 -10.38
C VAL A 338 -17.31 -4.04 -11.46
N ARG A 339 -17.74 -4.43 -12.66
CA ARG A 339 -18.09 -3.49 -13.73
C ARG A 339 -19.24 -2.56 -13.33
N GLU A 340 -20.31 -3.12 -12.76
CA GLU A 340 -21.47 -2.35 -12.30
C GLU A 340 -21.09 -1.34 -11.21
N LEU A 341 -20.32 -1.79 -10.20
CA LEU A 341 -19.89 -0.95 -9.09
C LEU A 341 -18.86 0.10 -9.54
N GLY A 342 -17.91 -0.28 -10.39
CA GLY A 342 -16.87 0.60 -10.92
C GLY A 342 -17.41 1.66 -11.90
N ALA A 343 -18.54 1.39 -12.57
CA ALA A 343 -19.23 2.39 -13.39
C ALA A 343 -19.90 3.50 -12.56
N ASP A 344 -20.17 3.27 -11.27
CA ASP A 344 -20.76 4.30 -10.40
C ASP A 344 -19.66 5.16 -9.74
N PRO A 345 -19.56 6.46 -10.06
CA PRO A 345 -18.52 7.34 -9.52
C PRO A 345 -18.62 7.56 -8.01
N ALA A 346 -19.75 7.24 -7.37
CA ALA A 346 -19.90 7.31 -5.92
C ALA A 346 -19.18 6.16 -5.19
N VAL A 347 -18.86 5.05 -5.89
CA VAL A 347 -18.12 3.92 -5.34
C VAL A 347 -16.62 4.23 -5.36
N LEU A 348 -16.04 4.34 -4.16
CA LEU A 348 -14.63 4.72 -3.94
C LEU A 348 -13.67 3.53 -4.01
N ALA A 349 -14.13 2.35 -3.59
CA ALA A 349 -13.38 1.11 -3.62
C ALA A 349 -14.32 -0.09 -3.53
N ILE A 350 -13.82 -1.28 -3.83
CA ILE A 350 -14.55 -2.53 -3.75
C ILE A 350 -13.81 -3.49 -2.80
N VAL A 351 -14.53 -4.06 -1.84
CA VAL A 351 -14.05 -5.16 -0.98
C VAL A 351 -14.49 -6.50 -1.57
N GLY A 352 -13.56 -7.45 -1.67
CA GLY A 352 -13.73 -8.71 -2.39
C GLY A 352 -13.12 -8.67 -3.80
N PRO A 353 -13.23 -9.75 -4.61
CA PRO A 353 -13.89 -11.02 -4.33
C PRO A 353 -13.16 -11.91 -3.31
N LEU A 354 -13.77 -13.06 -2.99
CA LEU A 354 -13.25 -13.99 -1.99
C LEU A 354 -12.34 -15.06 -2.60
N THR A 355 -12.73 -15.67 -3.73
CA THR A 355 -11.96 -16.80 -4.29
C THR A 355 -10.86 -16.33 -5.24
N GLN A 356 -9.93 -17.24 -5.53
CA GLN A 356 -8.88 -17.01 -6.52
C GLN A 356 -9.46 -16.80 -7.92
N GLU A 357 -10.42 -17.64 -8.34
CA GLU A 357 -11.00 -17.61 -9.67
C GLU A 357 -11.77 -16.31 -9.91
N GLU A 358 -12.56 -15.88 -8.91
CA GLU A 358 -13.29 -14.61 -8.97
C GLU A 358 -12.33 -13.42 -9.03
N ALA A 359 -11.31 -13.40 -8.17
CA ALA A 359 -10.42 -12.27 -8.05
C ALA A 359 -9.49 -12.13 -9.28
N LEU A 360 -8.97 -13.23 -9.83
CA LEU A 360 -8.19 -13.21 -11.07
C LEU A 360 -9.02 -12.73 -12.27
N ALA A 361 -10.31 -13.11 -12.33
CA ALA A 361 -11.18 -12.64 -13.40
C ALA A 361 -11.55 -11.16 -13.25
N ALA A 362 -11.79 -10.69 -12.03
CA ALA A 362 -12.25 -9.34 -11.74
C ALA A 362 -11.13 -8.28 -11.71
N ALA A 363 -9.89 -8.67 -11.42
CA ALA A 363 -8.74 -7.77 -11.30
C ALA A 363 -8.52 -6.89 -12.57
N PRO A 364 -8.51 -7.43 -13.80
CA PRO A 364 -8.36 -6.60 -15.01
C PRO A 364 -9.49 -5.59 -15.19
N GLU A 365 -10.72 -5.91 -14.79
CA GLU A 365 -11.87 -5.02 -14.90
C GLU A 365 -11.77 -3.86 -13.88
N ALA A 366 -11.38 -4.17 -12.64
CA ALA A 366 -11.14 -3.13 -11.62
C ALA A 366 -10.02 -2.17 -12.05
N GLU A 367 -8.94 -2.71 -12.61
CA GLU A 367 -7.83 -1.95 -13.16
C GLU A 367 -8.27 -1.03 -14.30
N ALA A 368 -9.03 -1.55 -15.28
CA ALA A 368 -9.52 -0.77 -16.41
C ALA A 368 -10.45 0.38 -15.99
N LEU A 369 -11.17 0.22 -14.87
CA LEU A 369 -12.10 1.22 -14.32
C LEU A 369 -11.43 2.16 -13.30
N GLY A 370 -10.15 1.94 -12.98
CA GLY A 370 -9.41 2.71 -11.98
C GLY A 370 -10.06 2.68 -10.59
N VAL A 371 -10.73 1.58 -10.24
CA VAL A 371 -11.39 1.41 -8.93
C VAL A 371 -10.53 0.51 -8.04
N PRO A 372 -10.08 0.99 -6.87
CA PRO A 372 -9.36 0.15 -5.91
C PRO A 372 -10.16 -1.09 -5.53
N LEU A 373 -9.56 -2.28 -5.69
CA LEU A 373 -10.14 -3.58 -5.39
C LEU A 373 -9.32 -4.24 -4.28
N VAL A 374 -9.87 -4.29 -3.06
CA VAL A 374 -9.26 -4.99 -1.91
C VAL A 374 -9.82 -6.42 -1.85
N THR A 375 -9.15 -7.36 -2.50
CA THR A 375 -9.57 -8.76 -2.57
C THR A 375 -9.19 -9.56 -1.33
N LEU A 376 -10.09 -10.46 -0.93
CA LEU A 376 -9.92 -11.36 0.20
C LEU A 376 -9.22 -12.68 -0.19
N THR A 377 -8.87 -12.86 -1.46
CA THR A 377 -8.17 -14.06 -1.93
C THR A 377 -6.78 -14.20 -1.31
N ARG A 378 -6.28 -15.43 -1.31
CA ARG A 378 -4.96 -15.81 -0.80
C ARG A 378 -3.89 -15.87 -1.91
N HIS A 379 -4.29 -15.67 -3.16
CA HIS A 379 -3.43 -15.87 -4.33
C HIS A 379 -2.67 -14.60 -4.72
N GLU A 380 -1.35 -14.61 -4.59
CA GLU A 380 -0.49 -13.43 -4.76
C GLU A 380 -0.45 -12.87 -6.19
N ALA A 381 -0.67 -13.72 -7.20
CA ALA A 381 -0.63 -13.28 -8.60
C ALA A 381 -1.77 -12.32 -8.97
N VAL A 382 -2.79 -12.17 -8.13
CA VAL A 382 -3.95 -11.32 -8.43
C VAL A 382 -3.61 -9.84 -8.55
N ALA A 383 -2.59 -9.38 -7.83
CA ALA A 383 -2.14 -7.98 -7.87
C ALA A 383 -1.05 -7.73 -8.92
N VAL A 384 -0.47 -8.79 -9.50
CA VAL A 384 0.64 -8.67 -10.45
C VAL A 384 0.15 -8.02 -11.74
N GLY A 385 0.68 -6.83 -12.03
CA GLY A 385 0.28 -6.05 -13.21
C GLY A 385 -1.02 -5.27 -13.05
N HIS A 386 -1.58 -5.20 -11.84
CA HIS A 386 -2.83 -4.50 -11.54
C HIS A 386 -2.66 -3.51 -10.37
N PRO A 387 -2.14 -2.29 -10.61
CA PRO A 387 -1.90 -1.26 -9.58
C PRO A 387 -3.10 -0.87 -8.70
N ASN A 388 -4.33 -1.10 -9.14
CA ASN A 388 -5.54 -0.85 -8.36
C ASN A 388 -6.00 -2.07 -7.54
N VAL A 389 -5.29 -3.20 -7.60
CA VAL A 389 -5.70 -4.46 -6.93
C VAL A 389 -4.80 -4.72 -5.73
N PHE A 390 -5.45 -4.88 -4.57
CA PHE A 390 -4.83 -5.07 -3.28
C PHE A 390 -5.28 -6.41 -2.67
N ARG A 391 -4.36 -7.35 -2.47
CA ARG A 391 -4.64 -8.62 -1.81
C ARG A 391 -4.42 -8.49 -0.31
N ILE A 392 -5.45 -8.75 0.49
CA ILE A 392 -5.31 -8.80 1.95
C ILE A 392 -5.26 -10.23 2.52
N GLY A 393 -5.67 -11.26 1.76
CA GLY A 393 -5.76 -12.63 2.30
C GLY A 393 -4.42 -13.27 2.61
N LEU A 394 -4.28 -13.84 3.81
CA LEU A 394 -3.04 -14.49 4.26
C LEU A 394 -2.57 -15.54 3.24
N THR A 395 -1.30 -15.53 2.84
CA THR A 395 -0.82 -16.43 1.78
C THR A 395 -0.29 -17.74 2.39
N TYR A 396 -0.31 -18.82 1.62
CA TYR A 396 0.25 -20.10 2.06
C TYR A 396 1.76 -20.02 2.30
N ALA A 397 2.46 -19.21 1.50
CA ALA A 397 3.88 -18.92 1.68
C ALA A 397 4.12 -18.23 3.03
N ALA A 398 3.37 -17.17 3.35
CA ALA A 398 3.50 -16.47 4.63
C ALA A 398 3.23 -17.38 5.84
N GLU A 399 2.24 -18.28 5.76
CA GLU A 399 1.99 -19.28 6.81
C GLU A 399 3.15 -20.25 6.99
N THR A 400 3.56 -20.90 5.90
CA THR A 400 4.59 -21.93 5.94
C THR A 400 5.96 -21.36 6.32
N GLU A 401 6.30 -20.16 5.86
CA GLU A 401 7.54 -19.46 6.24
C GLU A 401 7.59 -19.13 7.73
N ARG A 402 6.49 -18.59 8.30
CA ARG A 402 6.43 -18.24 9.72
C ARG A 402 6.51 -19.48 10.60
N LEU A 403 5.83 -20.55 10.21
CA LEU A 403 5.84 -21.82 10.94
C LEU A 403 7.21 -22.50 10.86
N ALA A 404 7.88 -22.48 9.70
CA ALA A 404 9.22 -23.02 9.52
C ALA A 404 10.27 -22.21 10.28
N GLU A 405 10.13 -20.87 10.31
CA GLU A 405 10.95 -20.00 11.16
C GLU A 405 10.87 -20.42 12.62
N TYR A 406 9.67 -20.60 13.16
CA TYR A 406 9.47 -21.08 14.52
C TYR A 406 10.09 -22.47 14.73
N ALA A 407 9.74 -23.42 13.85
CA ALA A 407 10.19 -24.81 13.98
C ALA A 407 11.72 -24.90 14.10
N VAL A 408 12.45 -24.18 13.24
CA VAL A 408 13.91 -24.28 13.19
C VAL A 408 14.61 -23.34 14.17
N ARG A 409 14.22 -22.06 14.24
CA ARG A 409 14.97 -21.06 15.01
C ARG A 409 14.55 -20.99 16.47
N GLU A 410 13.26 -21.13 16.74
CA GLU A 410 12.69 -20.96 18.09
C GLU A 410 12.58 -22.30 18.82
N PHE A 411 12.05 -23.31 18.14
CA PHE A 411 11.89 -24.66 18.70
C PHE A 411 13.16 -25.53 18.54
N GLY A 412 13.98 -25.29 17.52
CA GLY A 412 15.24 -26.00 17.30
C GLY A 412 15.10 -27.34 16.56
N ALA A 413 13.99 -27.56 15.85
CA ALA A 413 13.80 -28.74 15.01
C ALA A 413 14.83 -28.79 13.89
N ARG A 414 15.42 -29.97 13.70
CA ARG A 414 16.35 -30.28 12.62
C ARG A 414 15.79 -31.31 11.66
N ARG A 415 14.92 -32.21 12.13
CA ARG A 415 14.29 -33.26 11.33
C ARG A 415 12.78 -33.15 11.45
N VAL A 416 12.11 -32.87 10.35
CA VAL A 416 10.66 -32.63 10.32
C VAL A 416 10.02 -33.60 9.33
N ALA A 417 8.90 -34.22 9.71
CA ALA A 417 8.09 -35.03 8.81
C ALA A 417 6.85 -34.25 8.33
N ILE A 418 6.33 -34.59 7.15
CA ILE A 418 5.14 -33.95 6.57
C ILE A 418 4.08 -35.03 6.28
N LEU A 419 2.88 -34.82 6.80
CA LEU A 419 1.70 -35.63 6.53
C LEU A 419 0.62 -34.73 5.90
N HIS A 420 0.30 -34.89 4.61
CA HIS A 420 -0.53 -33.93 3.87
C HIS A 420 -1.66 -34.60 3.08
N PRO A 421 -2.77 -33.89 2.80
CA PRO A 421 -3.79 -34.41 1.90
C PRO A 421 -3.27 -34.45 0.45
N GLU A 422 -3.72 -35.44 -0.32
CA GLU A 422 -3.40 -35.62 -1.74
C GLU A 422 -4.35 -34.79 -2.63
N ASP A 423 -4.35 -33.48 -2.40
CA ASP A 423 -5.05 -32.48 -3.21
C ASP A 423 -4.16 -31.26 -3.50
N GLY A 424 -4.67 -30.31 -4.30
CA GLY A 424 -3.91 -29.12 -4.68
C GLY A 424 -3.50 -28.24 -3.50
N TYR A 425 -4.29 -28.23 -2.42
CA TYR A 425 -3.97 -27.50 -1.20
C TYR A 425 -2.81 -28.17 -0.45
N GLY A 426 -2.93 -29.47 -0.18
CA GLY A 426 -1.91 -30.26 0.52
C GLY A 426 -0.57 -30.27 -0.20
N GLU A 427 -0.57 -30.43 -1.52
CA GLU A 427 0.65 -30.38 -2.34
C GLU A 427 1.34 -29.00 -2.28
N SER A 428 0.56 -27.92 -2.35
CA SER A 428 1.10 -26.56 -2.26
C SER A 428 1.72 -26.31 -0.88
N MET A 429 1.01 -26.65 0.20
CA MET A 429 1.49 -26.47 1.57
C MET A 429 2.73 -27.33 1.86
N ARG A 430 2.75 -28.58 1.38
CA ARG A 430 3.90 -29.48 1.47
C ARG A 430 5.13 -28.86 0.80
N ALA A 431 4.99 -28.41 -0.45
CA ALA A 431 6.10 -27.85 -1.22
C ALA A 431 6.65 -26.56 -0.59
N LEU A 432 5.77 -25.62 -0.21
CA LEU A 432 6.17 -24.37 0.41
C LEU A 432 6.85 -24.58 1.77
N PHE A 433 6.31 -25.47 2.61
CA PHE A 433 6.89 -25.75 3.92
C PHE A 433 8.23 -26.48 3.81
N ALA A 434 8.35 -27.47 2.91
CA ALA A 434 9.62 -28.15 2.64
C ALA A 434 10.71 -27.16 2.20
N ALA A 435 10.40 -26.29 1.23
CA ALA A 435 11.33 -25.26 0.79
C ALA A 435 11.72 -24.30 1.92
N ALA A 436 10.76 -23.91 2.78
CA ALA A 436 11.01 -23.02 3.91
C ALA A 436 11.91 -23.67 4.99
N LEU A 437 11.79 -24.98 5.21
CA LEU A 437 12.65 -25.76 6.11
C LEU A 437 14.08 -25.89 5.55
N GLU A 438 14.21 -26.27 4.27
CA GLU A 438 15.49 -26.44 3.58
C GLU A 438 16.29 -25.13 3.57
N ALA A 439 15.62 -24.01 3.26
CA ALA A 439 16.22 -22.68 3.31
C ALA A 439 16.76 -22.28 4.70
N ARG A 440 16.32 -22.97 5.76
CA ARG A 440 16.73 -22.76 7.15
C ARG A 440 17.63 -23.88 7.68
N GLY A 441 18.03 -24.84 6.85
CA GLY A 441 18.96 -25.91 7.20
C GLY A 441 18.34 -27.07 7.98
N ALA A 442 17.00 -27.22 7.97
CA ALA A 442 16.32 -28.39 8.50
C ALA A 442 16.05 -29.43 7.40
N GLU A 443 16.05 -30.70 7.78
CA GLU A 443 15.82 -31.86 6.93
C GLU A 443 14.33 -32.24 6.94
N VAL A 444 13.77 -32.47 5.75
CA VAL A 444 12.47 -33.15 5.60
C VAL A 444 12.71 -34.66 5.66
N ALA A 445 12.56 -35.24 6.86
CA ALA A 445 12.91 -36.63 7.13
C ALA A 445 11.92 -37.65 6.54
N ALA A 446 10.67 -37.24 6.32
CA ALA A 446 9.64 -38.08 5.70
C ALA A 446 8.50 -37.23 5.13
N VAL A 447 7.87 -37.73 4.07
CA VAL A 447 6.67 -37.15 3.47
C VAL A 447 5.70 -38.28 3.17
N THR A 448 4.46 -38.14 3.64
CA THR A 448 3.38 -39.11 3.36
C THR A 448 2.11 -38.36 2.98
N GLY A 449 1.49 -38.76 1.87
CA GLY A 449 0.17 -38.29 1.45
C GLY A 449 -0.97 -39.12 2.07
N TYR A 450 -2.16 -38.55 2.13
CA TYR A 450 -3.41 -39.27 2.40
C TYR A 450 -4.57 -38.75 1.52
N PRO A 451 -5.53 -39.60 1.11
CA PRO A 451 -6.72 -39.15 0.41
C PRO A 451 -7.55 -38.14 1.24
N PRO A 452 -8.09 -37.04 0.67
CA PRO A 452 -8.81 -36.02 1.43
C PRO A 452 -10.04 -36.50 2.22
N ASP A 453 -10.65 -37.62 1.84
CA ASP A 453 -11.81 -38.22 2.50
C ASP A 453 -11.43 -39.27 3.58
N THR A 454 -10.14 -39.37 3.91
CA THR A 454 -9.61 -40.32 4.91
C THR A 454 -10.25 -40.11 6.29
N ARG A 455 -10.78 -41.20 6.85
CA ARG A 455 -11.35 -41.25 8.21
C ARG A 455 -10.54 -42.07 9.20
N ASP A 456 -9.61 -42.88 8.70
CA ASP A 456 -8.68 -43.67 9.49
C ASP A 456 -7.24 -43.40 9.03
N PHE A 457 -6.48 -42.75 9.89
CA PHE A 457 -5.11 -42.33 9.63
C PHE A 457 -4.06 -43.38 10.03
N SER A 458 -4.47 -44.57 10.50
CA SER A 458 -3.56 -45.61 10.98
C SER A 458 -2.55 -46.04 9.91
N ALA A 459 -3.01 -46.20 8.66
CA ALA A 459 -2.14 -46.57 7.54
C ALA A 459 -1.12 -45.47 7.20
N ALA A 460 -1.59 -44.22 7.12
CA ALA A 460 -0.76 -43.06 6.81
C ALA A 460 0.27 -42.78 7.92
N ALA A 461 -0.13 -42.90 9.19
CA ALA A 461 0.76 -42.77 10.35
C ALA A 461 1.87 -43.83 10.34
N ARG A 462 1.52 -45.12 10.12
CA ARG A 462 2.50 -46.20 10.00
C ARG A 462 3.44 -46.00 8.80
N ALA A 463 2.94 -45.47 7.68
CA ALA A 463 3.75 -45.16 6.52
C ALA A 463 4.73 -44.01 6.79
N LEU A 464 4.29 -42.95 7.46
CA LEU A 464 5.14 -41.81 7.85
C LEU A 464 6.30 -42.25 8.75
N ILE A 465 6.02 -43.10 9.76
CA ILE A 465 7.05 -43.62 10.67
C ILE A 465 8.08 -44.47 9.91
N ARG A 466 7.65 -45.35 9.01
CA ARG A 466 8.56 -46.14 8.16
C ARG A 466 9.40 -45.26 7.24
N ALA A 467 8.79 -44.26 6.61
CA ALA A 467 9.50 -43.32 5.75
C ALA A 467 10.56 -42.50 6.51
N ALA A 468 10.31 -42.19 7.78
CA ALA A 468 11.26 -41.50 8.65
C ALA A 468 12.38 -42.42 9.21
N GLY A 469 12.36 -43.72 8.86
CA GLY A 469 13.35 -44.72 9.29
C GLY A 469 13.02 -45.42 10.61
N GLY A 470 11.78 -45.33 11.09
CA GLY A 470 11.31 -45.99 12.31
C GLY A 470 10.45 -47.22 12.05
N GLU A 471 10.28 -48.05 13.08
CA GLU A 471 9.35 -49.18 13.07
C GLU A 471 8.05 -48.79 13.79
N PRO A 472 6.88 -48.87 13.13
CA PRO A 472 5.61 -48.55 13.78
C PRO A 472 5.28 -49.52 14.91
N ALA A 473 4.61 -49.02 15.94
CA ALA A 473 4.09 -49.85 17.01
C ALA A 473 3.11 -50.90 16.47
N GLY A 474 3.21 -52.13 17.01
CA GLY A 474 2.22 -53.18 16.77
C GLY A 474 0.89 -52.89 17.48
N ASP A 475 -0.09 -53.80 17.34
CA ASP A 475 -1.44 -53.61 17.91
C ASP A 475 -1.49 -53.77 19.45
N ALA A 476 -0.35 -54.05 20.09
CA ALA A 476 -0.24 -54.11 21.54
C ALA A 476 -0.29 -52.69 22.15
N PRO A 477 -0.97 -52.49 23.30
CA PRO A 477 -0.97 -51.21 23.99
C PRO A 477 0.46 -50.75 24.23
N LEU A 478 0.78 -49.57 23.72
CA LEU A 478 2.05 -48.91 23.94
C LEU A 478 2.27 -48.73 25.45
N ALA A 479 3.21 -49.49 26.02
CA ALA A 479 3.57 -49.36 27.43
C ALA A 479 3.99 -47.91 27.74
N ALA A 480 3.46 -47.37 28.83
CA ALA A 480 3.93 -46.13 29.40
C ALA A 480 5.42 -46.28 29.77
N PRO A 481 6.36 -45.42 29.32
CA PRO A 481 7.69 -45.35 29.93
C PRO A 481 7.58 -45.35 31.45
N GLY A 482 8.39 -46.21 32.08
CA GLY A 482 8.48 -46.28 33.53
C GLY A 482 8.92 -44.93 34.10
N ALA A 483 8.39 -44.56 35.27
CA ALA A 483 8.82 -43.38 35.99
C ALA A 483 10.34 -43.44 36.23
N GLY A 484 11.12 -42.65 35.47
CA GLY A 484 12.59 -42.59 35.57
C GLY A 484 13.37 -43.09 34.35
N GLU A 485 12.73 -43.67 33.32
CA GLU A 485 13.40 -43.96 32.05
C GLU A 485 13.44 -42.71 31.15
N GLU A 486 14.64 -42.34 30.70
CA GLU A 486 14.82 -41.28 29.71
C GLU A 486 14.22 -41.76 28.38
N ALA A 487 13.14 -41.11 27.93
CA ALA A 487 12.49 -41.48 26.69
C ALA A 487 13.50 -41.42 25.53
N PRO A 488 13.53 -42.43 24.64
CA PRO A 488 14.44 -42.39 23.49
C PRO A 488 14.19 -41.11 22.67
N PRO A 489 15.25 -40.56 22.04
CA PRO A 489 15.11 -39.35 21.25
C PRO A 489 14.05 -39.56 20.17
N PRO A 490 13.22 -38.55 19.88
CA PRO A 490 12.10 -38.72 18.96
C PRO A 490 12.62 -38.98 17.54
N LEU A 491 11.87 -39.79 16.78
CA LEU A 491 12.22 -40.16 15.40
C LEU A 491 12.37 -38.93 14.49
N VAL A 492 11.54 -37.91 14.72
CA VAL A 492 11.59 -36.58 14.14
C VAL A 492 11.26 -35.57 15.23
N ASP A 493 11.75 -34.34 15.12
CA ASP A 493 11.49 -33.30 16.12
C ASP A 493 10.05 -32.76 16.02
N ALA A 494 9.51 -32.73 14.79
CA ALA A 494 8.19 -32.20 14.50
C ALA A 494 7.50 -32.93 13.33
N VAL A 495 6.16 -32.85 13.31
CA VAL A 495 5.32 -33.28 12.18
C VAL A 495 4.46 -32.13 11.73
N PHE A 496 4.57 -31.74 10.46
CA PHE A 496 3.68 -30.79 9.82
C PHE A 496 2.47 -31.49 9.20
N LEU A 497 1.28 -31.01 9.52
CA LEU A 497 0.01 -31.54 9.03
C LEU A 497 -0.91 -30.37 8.60
N PRO A 498 -0.90 -30.01 7.30
CA PRO A 498 -1.75 -28.96 6.76
C PRO A 498 -3.16 -29.47 6.48
N ASP A 499 -4.07 -29.27 7.43
CA ASP A 499 -5.49 -29.60 7.29
C ASP A 499 -6.33 -28.82 8.32
N THR A 500 -7.60 -29.16 8.45
CA THR A 500 -8.54 -28.61 9.41
C THR A 500 -8.42 -29.27 10.78
N TYR A 501 -8.91 -28.58 11.82
CA TYR A 501 -8.99 -29.11 13.18
C TYR A 501 -9.70 -30.49 13.27
N ARG A 502 -10.63 -30.79 12.35
CA ARG A 502 -11.37 -32.06 12.32
C ARG A 502 -10.46 -33.24 11.96
N VAL A 503 -9.62 -33.06 10.93
CA VAL A 503 -8.69 -34.07 10.48
C VAL A 503 -7.61 -34.31 11.51
N VAL A 504 -7.09 -33.25 12.14
CA VAL A 504 -6.12 -33.34 13.22
C VAL A 504 -6.65 -34.15 14.40
N GLY A 505 -7.93 -33.99 14.74
CA GLY A 505 -8.59 -34.77 15.78
C GLY A 505 -8.60 -36.29 15.52
N LEU A 506 -8.40 -36.72 14.27
CA LEU A 506 -8.29 -38.13 13.87
C LEU A 506 -6.83 -38.55 13.67
N ALA A 507 -6.02 -37.69 13.05
CA ALA A 507 -4.64 -37.98 12.70
C ALA A 507 -3.69 -37.96 13.90
N ALA A 508 -3.84 -37.01 14.84
CA ALA A 508 -2.95 -36.90 15.99
C ALA A 508 -3.01 -38.15 16.91
N PRO A 509 -4.19 -38.69 17.27
CA PRO A 509 -4.27 -39.98 17.97
C PRO A 509 -3.68 -41.15 17.19
N ALA A 510 -3.89 -41.20 15.87
CA ALA A 510 -3.34 -42.28 15.04
C ALA A 510 -1.80 -42.24 14.98
N LEU A 511 -1.19 -41.06 14.90
CA LEU A 511 0.26 -40.88 14.97
C LEU A 511 0.83 -41.36 16.30
N ALA A 512 0.18 -40.99 17.41
CA ALA A 512 0.58 -41.44 18.74
C ALA A 512 0.43 -42.95 18.91
N ALA A 513 -0.69 -43.53 18.45
CA ALA A 513 -0.94 -44.97 18.48
C ALA A 513 0.06 -45.76 17.62
N ALA A 514 0.53 -45.19 16.51
CA ALA A 514 1.57 -45.77 15.67
C ALA A 514 2.97 -45.69 16.30
N GLY A 515 3.13 -45.04 17.46
CA GLY A 515 4.38 -45.00 18.22
C GLY A 515 5.14 -43.68 18.14
N LEU A 516 4.58 -42.65 17.48
CA LEU A 516 5.25 -41.36 17.39
C LEU A 516 5.10 -40.59 18.72
N ARG A 517 6.21 -40.36 19.41
CA ARG A 517 6.27 -39.75 20.74
C ARG A 517 7.26 -38.60 20.79
N GLY A 518 7.04 -37.66 21.70
CA GLY A 518 7.97 -36.54 21.94
C GLY A 518 8.09 -35.56 20.78
N VAL A 519 7.15 -35.58 19.83
CA VAL A 519 7.16 -34.73 18.64
C VAL A 519 6.30 -33.50 18.84
N ARG A 520 6.69 -32.38 18.21
CA ARG A 520 5.83 -31.19 18.10
C ARG A 520 4.94 -31.33 16.88
N LEU A 521 3.62 -31.28 17.06
CA LEU A 521 2.70 -31.17 15.94
C LEU A 521 2.66 -29.72 15.45
N LEU A 522 2.81 -29.54 14.14
CA LEU A 522 2.82 -28.26 13.44
C LEU A 522 1.62 -28.19 12.49
N GLY A 523 0.83 -27.13 12.58
CA GLY A 523 -0.42 -26.97 11.83
C GLY A 523 -0.56 -25.64 11.11
N THR A 524 -1.67 -25.49 10.39
CA THR A 524 -2.01 -24.28 9.63
C THR A 524 -3.16 -23.53 10.27
N SER A 525 -3.55 -22.40 9.68
CA SER A 525 -4.75 -21.65 10.08
C SER A 525 -6.04 -22.46 10.10
N GLY A 526 -6.11 -23.61 9.41
CA GLY A 526 -7.24 -24.55 9.49
C GLY A 526 -7.43 -25.19 10.87
N TRP A 527 -6.44 -25.12 11.75
CA TRP A 527 -6.50 -25.63 13.13
C TRP A 527 -7.12 -24.62 14.10
N ASN A 528 -7.21 -23.35 13.71
CA ASN A 528 -7.61 -22.25 14.57
C ASN A 528 -9.13 -22.23 14.81
N ASP A 529 -9.59 -23.22 15.56
CA ASP A 529 -10.97 -23.39 15.99
C ASP A 529 -10.97 -23.79 17.48
N PRO A 530 -11.79 -23.17 18.35
CA PRO A 530 -11.83 -23.52 19.78
C PRO A 530 -12.07 -25.01 20.06
N ARG A 531 -12.61 -25.76 19.10
CA ARG A 531 -12.86 -27.20 19.21
C ARG A 531 -11.62 -28.06 18.99
N VAL A 532 -10.49 -27.52 18.50
CA VAL A 532 -9.27 -28.28 18.20
C VAL A 532 -8.77 -29.08 19.40
N ALA A 533 -8.71 -28.43 20.58
CA ALA A 533 -8.30 -29.07 21.83
C ALA A 533 -9.26 -30.18 22.26
N ARG A 534 -10.57 -30.00 22.03
CA ARG A 534 -11.57 -31.00 22.37
C ARG A 534 -11.50 -32.25 21.48
N VAL A 535 -11.27 -32.07 20.18
CA VAL A 535 -11.24 -33.20 19.23
C VAL A 535 -9.90 -33.93 19.27
N GLY A 536 -8.79 -33.20 19.38
CA GLY A 536 -7.44 -33.77 19.49
C GLY A 536 -7.10 -34.30 20.89
N ARG A 537 -7.80 -33.82 21.93
CA ARG A 537 -7.59 -34.17 23.34
C ARG A 537 -6.12 -33.96 23.75
N GLU A 538 -5.54 -34.90 24.48
CA GLU A 538 -4.13 -34.85 24.93
C GLU A 538 -3.11 -34.91 23.79
N HIS A 539 -3.51 -35.33 22.58
CA HIS A 539 -2.60 -35.56 21.45
C HIS A 539 -2.21 -34.27 20.71
N VAL A 540 -2.96 -33.19 20.94
CA VAL A 540 -2.66 -31.85 20.38
C VAL A 540 -2.08 -30.91 21.42
N GLU A 541 -1.88 -31.38 22.66
CA GLU A 541 -1.29 -30.56 23.72
C GLU A 541 0.15 -30.18 23.35
N GLY A 542 0.46 -28.89 23.42
CA GLY A 542 1.70 -28.35 22.91
C GLY A 542 1.77 -28.28 21.38
N ALA A 543 0.74 -28.61 20.61
CA ALA A 543 0.78 -28.34 19.16
C ALA A 543 0.94 -26.85 18.88
N VAL A 544 1.62 -26.50 17.78
CA VAL A 544 1.79 -25.11 17.33
C VAL A 544 1.27 -24.97 15.91
N PHE A 545 0.51 -23.93 15.63
CA PHE A 545 -0.04 -23.68 14.31
C PHE A 545 -0.11 -22.19 14.01
N THR A 546 -0.16 -21.85 12.74
CA THR A 546 -0.40 -20.46 12.31
C THR A 546 -1.87 -20.10 12.43
N GLY A 547 -2.18 -18.84 12.71
CA GLY A 547 -3.55 -18.34 12.76
C GLY A 547 -3.65 -16.92 12.22
N ALA A 548 -4.75 -16.64 11.52
CA ALA A 548 -5.08 -15.29 11.10
C ALA A 548 -5.74 -14.47 12.22
N VAL A 549 -6.35 -15.10 13.23
CA VAL A 549 -7.03 -14.40 14.32
C VAL A 549 -6.59 -15.00 15.64
N VAL A 550 -6.35 -14.16 16.63
CA VAL A 550 -6.07 -14.62 17.99
C VAL A 550 -7.39 -14.62 18.77
N HIS A 551 -7.79 -15.77 19.31
CA HIS A 551 -8.92 -15.85 20.25
C HIS A 551 -8.58 -15.32 21.65
N ASP A 552 -7.32 -14.93 21.87
CA ASP A 552 -6.87 -14.24 23.08
C ASP A 552 -7.23 -12.76 22.99
N THR A 553 -8.17 -12.37 23.85
CA THR A 553 -8.66 -11.00 23.99
C THR A 553 -7.78 -10.15 24.90
N SER A 554 -6.55 -10.59 25.24
CA SER A 554 -5.62 -9.81 26.07
C SER A 554 -5.35 -8.40 25.50
N ALA A 555 -5.23 -8.28 24.17
CA ALA A 555 -5.10 -6.99 23.49
C ALA A 555 -6.44 -6.20 23.46
N PRO A 556 -6.47 -4.90 23.83
CA PRO A 556 -7.69 -4.10 23.85
C PRO A 556 -8.46 -4.10 22.51
N ALA A 557 -7.77 -4.00 21.38
CA ALA A 557 -8.40 -3.98 20.05
C ALA A 557 -9.11 -5.31 19.72
N LEU A 558 -8.47 -6.44 20.00
CA LEU A 558 -9.06 -7.76 19.76
C LEU A 558 -10.25 -8.03 20.67
N ARG A 559 -10.17 -7.57 21.93
CA ARG A 559 -11.28 -7.64 22.88
C ARG A 559 -12.49 -6.86 22.39
N GLU A 560 -12.28 -5.59 22.02
CA GLU A 560 -13.35 -4.75 21.50
C GLU A 560 -13.98 -5.34 20.25
N PHE A 561 -13.17 -5.83 19.29
CA PHE A 561 -13.69 -6.48 18.09
C PHE A 561 -14.54 -7.70 18.42
N ALA A 562 -14.05 -8.59 19.29
CA ALA A 562 -14.79 -9.79 19.68
C ALA A 562 -16.11 -9.45 20.39
N GLU A 563 -16.11 -8.46 21.27
CA GLU A 563 -17.30 -7.99 21.99
C GLU A 563 -18.33 -7.35 21.04
N ARG A 564 -17.88 -6.43 20.17
CA ARG A 564 -18.75 -5.79 19.18
C ARG A 564 -19.32 -6.80 18.18
N PHE A 565 -18.50 -7.75 17.74
CA PHE A 565 -18.95 -8.80 16.83
C PHE A 565 -19.98 -9.73 17.49
N ALA A 566 -19.71 -10.18 18.72
CA ALA A 566 -20.65 -11.02 19.47
C ALA A 566 -21.98 -10.28 19.76
N ALA A 567 -21.92 -8.99 20.06
CA ALA A 567 -23.11 -8.15 20.25
C ALA A 567 -23.93 -7.99 18.96
N GLY A 568 -23.26 -7.78 17.82
CA GLY A 568 -23.91 -7.58 16.52
C GLY A 568 -24.50 -8.86 15.91
N PHE A 569 -23.83 -10.00 16.07
CA PHE A 569 -24.16 -11.24 15.34
C PHE A 569 -24.50 -12.45 16.21
N GLY A 570 -24.41 -12.34 17.54
CA GLY A 570 -24.77 -13.42 18.48
C GLY A 570 -23.84 -14.64 18.44
N ARG A 571 -22.64 -14.50 17.86
CA ARG A 571 -21.62 -15.55 17.72
C ARG A 571 -20.21 -14.95 17.81
N PRO A 572 -19.18 -15.71 18.20
CA PRO A 572 -17.80 -15.22 18.14
C PRO A 572 -17.35 -14.97 16.69
N PRO A 573 -16.37 -14.05 16.48
CA PRO A 573 -15.80 -13.81 15.16
C PRO A 573 -14.99 -15.00 14.66
N ASP A 574 -14.87 -15.09 13.33
CA ASP A 574 -14.11 -16.10 12.60
C ASP A 574 -13.02 -15.42 11.74
N ALA A 575 -12.20 -16.22 11.04
CA ALA A 575 -11.09 -15.69 10.25
C ALA A 575 -11.54 -14.83 9.07
N LEU A 576 -12.66 -15.19 8.42
CA LEU A 576 -13.18 -14.45 7.27
C LEU A 576 -13.84 -13.15 7.72
N SER A 577 -14.55 -13.16 8.85
CA SER A 577 -15.12 -11.94 9.42
C SER A 577 -14.05 -10.96 9.88
N ALA A 578 -12.97 -11.43 10.51
CA ALA A 578 -11.82 -10.60 10.85
C ALA A 578 -11.13 -10.02 9.59
N GLN A 579 -11.03 -10.80 8.52
CA GLN A 579 -10.44 -10.36 7.27
C GLN A 579 -11.31 -9.33 6.53
N GLY A 580 -12.63 -9.53 6.48
CA GLY A 580 -13.57 -8.55 5.93
C GLY A 580 -13.59 -7.25 6.73
N PHE A 581 -13.46 -7.36 8.07
CA PHE A 581 -13.31 -6.22 8.96
C PHE A 581 -12.05 -5.42 8.64
N ASP A 582 -10.88 -6.07 8.58
CA ASP A 582 -9.60 -5.39 8.28
C ASP A 582 -9.56 -4.77 6.89
N ALA A 583 -10.10 -5.46 5.87
CA ALA A 583 -10.19 -4.91 4.52
C ALA A 583 -10.98 -3.59 4.50
N THR A 584 -12.06 -3.52 5.28
CA THR A 584 -12.90 -2.34 5.39
C THR A 584 -12.26 -1.27 6.29
N LEU A 585 -11.60 -1.68 7.38
CA LEU A 585 -10.88 -0.79 8.30
C LEU A 585 -9.73 -0.07 7.59
N LEU A 586 -9.02 -0.78 6.72
CA LEU A 586 -7.97 -0.24 5.87
C LEU A 586 -8.53 0.89 4.99
N LEU A 587 -9.63 0.62 4.27
CA LEU A 587 -10.30 1.64 3.45
C LEU A 587 -10.82 2.82 4.30
N LEU A 588 -11.38 2.53 5.47
CA LEU A 588 -11.91 3.54 6.38
C LEU A 588 -10.82 4.47 6.90
N ARG A 589 -9.66 3.93 7.27
CA ARG A 589 -8.46 4.72 7.66
C ARG A 589 -8.10 5.72 6.58
N GLU A 590 -8.08 5.27 5.33
CA GLU A 590 -7.71 6.12 4.20
C GLU A 590 -8.73 7.23 3.95
N ILE A 591 -10.02 6.89 3.99
CA ILE A 591 -11.08 7.90 3.81
C ILE A 591 -11.03 8.92 4.94
N VAL A 592 -10.81 8.48 6.18
CA VAL A 592 -10.62 9.35 7.34
C VAL A 592 -9.39 10.25 7.18
N ALA A 593 -8.32 9.75 6.59
CA ALA A 593 -7.11 10.53 6.28
C ALA A 593 -7.32 11.57 5.15
N GLY A 594 -8.55 11.72 4.64
CA GLY A 594 -8.90 12.70 3.61
C GLY A 594 -8.88 12.12 2.19
N HIS A 595 -8.62 10.83 2.01
CA HIS A 595 -8.61 10.19 0.70
C HIS A 595 -10.04 9.94 0.19
N ALA A 596 -10.66 10.98 -0.38
CA ALA A 596 -12.06 10.99 -0.80
C ALA A 596 -12.30 10.59 -2.28
N THR A 597 -11.25 10.27 -3.04
CA THR A 597 -11.33 9.82 -4.44
C THR A 597 -10.67 8.46 -4.63
N ARG A 598 -11.04 7.73 -5.70
CA ARG A 598 -10.42 6.44 -6.05
C ARG A 598 -8.89 6.52 -6.14
N GLU A 599 -8.38 7.57 -6.79
CA GLU A 599 -6.95 7.80 -6.97
C GLU A 599 -6.25 8.12 -5.64
N SER A 600 -6.78 9.06 -4.86
CA SER A 600 -6.21 9.39 -3.54
C SER A 600 -6.23 8.19 -2.60
N LEU A 601 -7.27 7.35 -2.69
CA LEU A 601 -7.43 6.18 -1.85
C LEU A 601 -6.47 5.06 -2.27
N ARG A 602 -6.26 4.85 -3.58
CA ARG A 602 -5.16 3.99 -4.08
C ARG A 602 -3.81 4.48 -3.55
N GLY A 603 -3.55 5.79 -3.66
CA GLY A 603 -2.31 6.41 -3.17
C GLY A 603 -2.10 6.19 -1.68
N GLY A 604 -3.14 6.40 -0.88
CA GLY A 604 -3.14 6.13 0.56
C GLY A 604 -2.85 4.67 0.91
N LEU A 605 -3.49 3.72 0.21
CA LEU A 605 -3.24 2.28 0.39
C LEU A 605 -1.79 1.86 0.10
N VAL A 606 -1.13 2.54 -0.84
CA VAL A 606 0.29 2.30 -1.17
C VAL A 606 1.25 3.02 -0.21
N ALA A 607 0.90 4.23 0.22
CA ALA A 607 1.80 5.10 0.99
C ALA A 607 1.73 4.86 2.50
N ASN A 608 0.61 4.36 3.03
CA ASN A 608 0.40 4.24 4.46
C ASN A 608 0.88 2.89 4.98
N GLY A 609 1.89 2.95 5.84
CA GLY A 609 2.52 1.81 6.48
C GLY A 609 1.59 0.94 7.35
N PRO A 610 2.17 0.02 8.14
CA PRO A 610 1.45 -1.14 8.67
C PRO A 610 0.19 -0.76 9.46
N LEU A 611 -0.96 -1.31 9.05
CA LEU A 611 -2.20 -1.28 9.82
C LEU A 611 -2.21 -2.40 10.84
N ALA A 612 -2.44 -2.08 12.11
CA ALA A 612 -2.72 -3.06 13.15
C ALA A 612 -4.17 -3.55 13.03
N GLY A 613 -4.40 -4.56 12.18
CA GLY A 613 -5.69 -5.21 12.00
C GLY A 613 -5.98 -6.30 13.04
N VAL A 614 -7.25 -6.69 13.17
CA VAL A 614 -7.70 -7.78 14.06
C VAL A 614 -7.36 -9.17 13.52
N SER A 615 -7.09 -9.26 12.22
CA SER A 615 -6.50 -10.44 11.60
C SER A 615 -4.96 -10.35 11.50
N GLY A 616 -4.35 -9.31 12.07
CA GLY A 616 -2.90 -9.11 12.12
C GLY A 616 -2.41 -7.92 11.29
N GLY A 617 -1.12 -7.60 11.43
CA GLY A 617 -0.48 -6.48 10.74
C GLY A 617 -0.61 -6.59 9.21
N THR A 618 -1.03 -5.51 8.56
CA THR A 618 -1.20 -5.41 7.10
C THR A 618 -0.37 -4.25 6.56
N ASP A 619 0.60 -4.54 5.70
CA ASP A 619 1.43 -3.55 5.01
C ASP A 619 1.53 -3.87 3.51
N PHE A 620 1.57 -2.87 2.64
CA PHE A 620 1.69 -3.04 1.18
C PHE A 620 3.02 -2.42 0.72
N GLU A 621 3.98 -3.24 0.30
CA GLU A 621 5.26 -2.75 -0.23
C GLU A 621 5.16 -2.32 -1.71
N GLY A 622 4.03 -1.74 -2.10
CA GLY A 622 3.79 -1.16 -3.44
C GLY A 622 3.42 -2.15 -4.55
N ASP A 623 3.46 -3.46 -4.31
CA ASP A 623 3.06 -4.50 -5.28
C ASP A 623 1.60 -4.95 -5.16
N GLY A 624 0.82 -4.29 -4.28
CA GLY A 624 -0.56 -4.63 -3.98
C GLY A 624 -0.73 -5.89 -3.13
N ASN A 625 0.35 -6.59 -2.75
CA ASN A 625 0.28 -7.77 -1.90
C ASN A 625 0.50 -7.40 -0.43
N ALA A 626 -0.51 -7.59 0.42
CA ALA A 626 -0.34 -7.39 1.85
C ALA A 626 0.71 -8.35 2.41
N ARG A 627 1.80 -7.80 2.95
CA ARG A 627 2.74 -8.51 3.81
C ARG A 627 2.10 -8.67 5.17
N ARG A 628 1.75 -9.91 5.50
CA ARG A 628 1.11 -10.27 6.76
C ARG A 628 1.96 -11.30 7.47
N ARG A 629 2.27 -11.04 8.74
CA ARG A 629 2.93 -12.01 9.59
C ARG A 629 1.85 -12.75 10.39
N PRO A 630 1.53 -14.01 10.08
CA PRO A 630 0.51 -14.74 10.80
C PRO A 630 0.91 -14.92 12.26
N HIS A 631 -0.09 -15.00 13.13
CA HIS A 631 0.13 -15.30 14.53
C HIS A 631 0.57 -16.76 14.69
N LEU A 632 1.47 -17.00 15.63
CA LEU A 632 1.76 -18.35 16.10
C LEU A 632 0.92 -18.62 17.34
N LEU A 633 0.15 -19.69 17.25
CA LEU A 633 -0.78 -20.14 18.26
C LEU A 633 -0.35 -21.53 18.74
N GLY A 634 -0.67 -21.84 19.98
CA GLY A 634 -0.43 -23.14 20.58
C GLY A 634 -1.63 -23.67 21.32
N VAL A 635 -1.66 -24.97 21.60
CA VAL A 635 -2.64 -25.57 22.51
C VAL A 635 -2.00 -25.81 23.86
N GLU A 636 -2.54 -25.20 24.90
CA GLU A 636 -2.11 -25.41 26.28
C GLU A 636 -3.31 -25.41 27.24
N GLY A 637 -3.36 -26.37 28.15
CA GLY A 637 -4.45 -26.54 29.12
C GLY A 637 -5.81 -26.72 28.45
N GLY A 638 -5.85 -27.32 27.25
CA GLY A 638 -7.07 -27.49 26.47
C GLY A 638 -7.62 -26.20 25.85
N ARG A 639 -6.81 -25.14 25.73
CA ARG A 639 -7.19 -23.85 25.11
C ARG A 639 -6.17 -23.44 24.06
N ILE A 640 -6.59 -22.57 23.14
CA ILE A 640 -5.68 -21.92 22.19
C ILE A 640 -5.05 -20.71 22.89
N VAL A 641 -3.72 -20.63 22.86
CA VAL A 641 -2.92 -19.54 23.45
C VAL A 641 -1.93 -19.01 22.41
N HIS A 642 -1.34 -17.84 22.66
CA HIS A 642 -0.17 -17.39 21.90
C HIS A 642 1.03 -18.29 22.16
N VAL A 643 1.86 -18.53 21.15
CA VAL A 643 3.07 -19.37 21.30
C VAL A 643 4.05 -18.82 22.34
N ASP A 644 4.11 -17.50 22.55
CA ASP A 644 4.99 -16.88 23.55
C ASP A 644 4.57 -17.21 24.99
N ALA A 645 3.28 -17.51 25.18
CA ALA A 645 2.73 -17.97 26.46
C ALA A 645 2.89 -19.49 26.65
N LEU A 646 3.30 -20.21 25.61
CA LEU A 646 3.43 -21.66 25.64
C LEU A 646 4.64 -22.05 26.49
N GLY A 647 4.40 -22.81 27.58
CA GLY A 647 5.47 -23.31 28.43
C GLY A 647 6.57 -24.02 27.62
N ARG A 648 7.85 -23.81 27.99
CA ARG A 648 9.00 -24.48 27.35
C ARG A 648 8.98 -26.00 27.64
N ALA A 649 8.19 -26.78 26.91
CA ALA A 649 8.47 -28.20 26.63
C ALA A 649 7.41 -28.82 25.70
N PRO A 650 7.80 -29.75 24.82
CA PRO A 650 7.16 -31.04 24.74
C PRO A 650 8.00 -31.99 25.60
N ARG A 651 7.58 -32.22 26.83
CA ARG A 651 7.98 -33.43 27.57
C ARG A 651 6.69 -34.15 27.88
N LEU A 652 6.18 -34.89 26.89
CA LEU A 652 5.39 -36.06 27.25
C LEU A 652 6.40 -37.08 27.78
N PRO A 653 6.39 -37.29 29.10
CA PRO A 653 5.97 -38.60 29.57
C PRO A 653 4.91 -38.50 30.69
N LEU A 654 3.76 -39.10 30.39
CA LEU A 654 2.83 -39.84 31.24
C LEU A 654 2.66 -39.46 32.73
N GLY A 655 1.39 -39.24 33.09
CA GLY A 655 0.86 -39.76 34.36
C GLY A 655 0.26 -38.76 35.35
N ALA A 656 -0.14 -37.55 34.95
CA ALA A 656 -1.02 -36.76 35.80
C ALA A 656 -2.48 -37.21 35.59
N PRO A 657 -3.24 -37.56 36.64
CA PRO A 657 -4.66 -37.85 36.49
C PRO A 657 -5.35 -36.62 35.91
N ALA A 658 -6.25 -36.85 34.94
CA ALA A 658 -7.11 -35.82 34.41
C ALA A 658 -7.75 -35.07 35.58
N ALA A 659 -7.64 -33.74 35.58
CA ALA A 659 -8.52 -32.93 36.42
C ALA A 659 -9.96 -33.36 36.08
N PRO A 660 -10.80 -33.65 37.08
CA PRO A 660 -12.17 -34.07 36.81
C PRO A 660 -12.87 -32.99 35.99
N PRO A 661 -13.84 -33.36 35.14
CA PRO A 661 -14.64 -32.39 34.42
C PRO A 661 -15.20 -31.39 35.42
N VAL A 662 -15.05 -30.10 35.11
CA VAL A 662 -15.77 -29.05 35.83
C VAL A 662 -17.25 -29.30 35.53
N ASP A 663 -17.94 -29.96 36.46
CA ASP A 663 -19.39 -30.04 36.45
C ASP A 663 -19.92 -28.60 36.40
N ALA A 664 -20.83 -28.36 35.46
CA ALA A 664 -21.68 -27.20 35.46
C ALA A 664 -22.51 -27.26 36.75
N ALA A 665 -22.02 -26.62 37.81
CA ALA A 665 -22.76 -26.46 39.03
C ALA A 665 -23.95 -25.55 38.74
N ASP A 666 -25.14 -26.17 38.80
CA ASP A 666 -26.42 -25.54 39.00
C ASP A 666 -26.30 -24.33 39.94
N GLY A 667 -26.79 -23.18 39.47
CA GLY A 667 -26.93 -22.00 40.30
C GLY A 667 -27.93 -22.25 41.44
N PRO A 668 -27.68 -21.76 42.67
CA PRO A 668 -28.69 -21.85 43.71
C PRO A 668 -29.74 -20.77 43.49
N HIS A 669 -30.93 -21.20 43.09
CA HIS A 669 -32.17 -20.54 43.49
C HIS A 669 -32.24 -20.52 45.03
N ALA A 670 -32.06 -19.35 45.63
CA ALA A 670 -32.52 -19.07 46.97
C ALA A 670 -33.31 -17.77 46.96
N ALA A 671 -34.63 -17.93 46.82
CA ALA A 671 -35.60 -16.95 47.26
C ALA A 671 -35.58 -16.92 48.80
N THR A 672 -35.46 -15.74 49.39
CA THR A 672 -35.93 -15.50 50.76
C THR A 672 -36.75 -14.22 50.81
N SER A 673 -38.05 -14.41 50.97
CA SER A 673 -38.94 -13.48 51.64
C SER A 673 -38.53 -13.33 53.11
N ARG A 674 -38.23 -12.10 53.54
CA ARG A 674 -38.80 -11.40 54.70
C ARG A 674 -37.96 -10.16 55.01
#